data_AF-A0A081PQC2-F1
#
_entry.id   AF-A0A081PQC2-F1
#
_cell.length_a   1.000
_cell.length_b   1.000
_cell.length_c   1.000
_cell.angle_alpha   90.00
_cell.angle_beta   90.00
_cell.angle_gamma   90.00
#
_symmetry.space_group_name_H-M   'P 1'
#
loop_
_entity.id
_entity.type
_entity.pdbx_description
1 polymer ?
#
loop_
_entity_poly.entity_id
_entity_poly.type
_entity_poly.pdbx_seq_one_letter_code
_entity_poly.pdbx_strand_id
1 'polypeptide(L)'
;MKKEKIDLVYGSLLHAISKVIQGSRYDEKDLGTIGSEWFRRFSDNEKIAQQIAKATSSDLPTDLASDSLVYITSAAAKIASGLKGPVRTHGGKEDFLSKQSDIFNVFSDSPSQRYLDARLLELDGEPNYAKGTSEPSDQSDYDLIVGTLEKEFERLDFSQSEIDALLNLLEATLSYVTVSTRTKELSDISLATYSRLTAGFALAVEDYLADKNCRDYEKVLGQDLEAFYSEKAFLLASFDLSGIQDFIYNIATAGAAKQLKARSLYLDFMGEHIADSLLEKLELTRANLLYVGGGHAYFILPNTEKTRETLANFEAEFNQFLVEHFQTGLYVAFGWSPFSANDMTTTLADYRKVYQTTSRMISQKKISRYDAKTLLELNQGGKSSQKECAICHSVEKLTKYKDQEVCHICAGMYRFAKEIQENYYIVTKEKGLPIGPGAYISGISKADLANEEWDRIYVKNSYSTDILKATHVFVGDYKYDEIYEYAKLSQDSETGQGIKRLAVVRLDVDDLGAAFMAGFSYQDSGKYNTLARSATFSRSMSLFFKVYINQFAKEKKLSIIYAGGDDVFAIGSWQDIIEFTICLRQNFIKWTNGKLTLSAGIGLFPDKTPVSLMAEETGKLEGAAKDNDKDSISLFEKAYTLKFDQFIDNVYNGKLKSIRYYFNIQDERGKSFVYRLIELLRNYDRMNIARLAYYLTRLEDQTSKDKKEEFKEFKDLFFSWYTGSDNERKEAEIALLLYIYEIRKDS
;
A
#
# COMPACT_ATOMS: atom_id res chain seq x y z
N MET A 1 19.71 20.76 8.87
CA MET A 1 19.06 21.87 8.14
C MET A 1 19.30 23.18 8.86
N LYS A 2 19.37 24.32 8.14
CA LYS A 2 19.44 25.66 8.77
C LYS A 2 18.11 26.03 9.41
N LYS A 3 18.12 26.88 10.45
CA LYS A 3 16.91 27.34 11.16
C LYS A 3 15.83 27.91 10.22
N GLU A 4 16.22 28.74 9.26
CA GLU A 4 15.29 29.30 8.26
C GLU A 4 14.56 28.23 7.45
N LYS A 5 15.25 27.14 7.09
CA LYS A 5 14.66 26.02 6.36
C LYS A 5 13.69 25.21 7.25
N ILE A 6 13.98 25.09 8.55
CA ILE A 6 13.07 24.48 9.54
C ILE A 6 11.80 25.33 9.67
N ASP A 7 11.93 26.66 9.82
CA ASP A 7 10.81 27.59 9.89
C ASP A 7 9.94 27.53 8.62
N LEU A 8 10.55 27.33 7.44
CA LEU A 8 9.85 27.16 6.17
C LEU A 8 9.03 25.86 6.14
N VAL A 9 9.58 24.74 6.63
CA VAL A 9 8.84 23.46 6.69
C VAL A 9 7.61 23.60 7.56
N TYR A 10 7.76 24.08 8.80
CA TYR A 10 6.64 24.23 9.72
C TYR A 10 5.60 25.23 9.22
N GLY A 11 6.04 26.39 8.72
CA GLY A 11 5.14 27.36 8.12
C GLY A 11 4.35 26.79 6.94
N SER A 12 5.01 25.97 6.09
CA SER A 12 4.36 25.32 4.95
C SER A 12 3.41 24.18 5.34
N LEU A 13 3.73 23.39 6.38
CA LEU A 13 2.83 22.35 6.88
C LEU A 13 1.57 22.94 7.52
N LEU A 14 1.72 24.07 8.21
CA LEU A 14 0.64 24.69 8.99
C LEU A 14 -0.11 25.79 8.24
N HIS A 15 0.30 26.16 7.02
CA HIS A 15 -0.23 27.33 6.30
C HIS A 15 -1.76 27.33 6.12
N ALA A 16 -2.39 26.15 6.11
CA ALA A 16 -3.82 25.98 5.89
C ALA A 16 -4.58 25.44 7.13
N ILE A 17 -3.93 25.40 8.31
CA ILE A 17 -4.51 24.83 9.55
C ILE A 17 -5.78 25.56 10.00
N SER A 18 -5.90 26.85 9.68
CA SER A 18 -7.04 27.70 10.00
C SER A 18 -8.38 27.14 9.55
N LYS A 19 -8.39 26.34 8.47
CA LYS A 19 -9.62 25.74 7.92
C LYS A 19 -10.28 24.78 8.90
N VAL A 20 -9.46 23.99 9.60
CA VAL A 20 -9.95 23.02 10.60
C VAL A 20 -10.41 23.75 11.86
N ILE A 21 -9.66 24.76 12.27
CA ILE A 21 -9.98 25.58 13.46
C ILE A 21 -11.32 26.30 13.25
N GLN A 22 -11.56 26.82 12.05
CA GLN A 22 -12.80 27.48 11.69
C GLN A 22 -14.01 26.53 11.75
N GLY A 23 -13.84 25.26 11.36
CA GLY A 23 -14.86 24.23 11.48
C GLY A 23 -15.24 23.92 12.93
N SER A 24 -14.31 24.02 13.87
CA SER A 24 -14.55 23.80 15.31
C SER A 24 -15.16 25.02 16.02
N ARG A 25 -14.64 26.23 15.81
CA ARG A 25 -15.00 27.39 16.65
C ARG A 25 -15.90 28.43 15.99
N TYR A 26 -16.13 28.34 14.67
CA TYR A 26 -16.83 29.33 13.85
C TYR A 26 -16.55 30.78 14.28
N ASP A 27 -15.44 31.35 13.79
CA ASP A 27 -15.05 32.73 14.07
C ASP A 27 -15.33 33.64 12.85
N GLU A 28 -15.77 34.88 13.06
CA GLU A 28 -15.98 35.84 11.95
C GLU A 28 -14.67 36.46 11.44
N LYS A 29 -13.54 36.24 12.15
CA LYS A 29 -12.20 36.68 11.73
C LYS A 29 -11.77 36.03 10.41
N ASP A 30 -10.80 36.66 9.73
CA ASP A 30 -10.18 36.06 8.55
C ASP A 30 -9.32 34.83 8.93
N LEU A 31 -9.24 33.87 8.00
CA LEU A 31 -8.53 32.60 8.22
C LEU A 31 -7.06 32.79 8.62
N GLY A 32 -6.37 33.79 8.06
CA GLY A 32 -4.97 34.05 8.37
C GLY A 32 -4.78 34.46 9.82
N THR A 33 -5.62 35.39 10.30
CA THR A 33 -5.62 35.83 11.70
C THR A 33 -5.91 34.66 12.64
N ILE A 34 -6.94 33.85 12.37
CA ILE A 34 -7.31 32.70 13.21
C ILE A 34 -6.14 31.73 13.39
N GLY A 35 -5.52 31.30 12.28
CA GLY A 35 -4.43 30.32 12.35
C GLY A 35 -3.20 30.86 13.05
N SER A 36 -2.84 32.12 12.80
CA SER A 36 -1.65 32.72 13.41
C SER A 36 -1.83 33.01 14.90
N GLU A 37 -3.01 33.48 15.34
CA GLU A 37 -3.35 33.62 16.76
C GLU A 37 -3.38 32.25 17.46
N TRP A 38 -3.94 31.23 16.81
CA TRP A 38 -3.97 29.87 17.34
C TRP A 38 -2.55 29.31 17.52
N PHE A 39 -1.67 29.47 16.53
CA PHE A 39 -0.28 29.02 16.61
C PHE A 39 0.51 29.75 17.71
N ARG A 40 0.30 31.06 17.89
CA ARG A 40 0.97 31.87 18.92
C ARG A 40 0.67 31.43 20.36
N ARG A 41 -0.34 30.59 20.59
CA ARG A 41 -0.56 29.96 21.90
C ARG A 41 0.51 28.93 22.25
N PHE A 42 1.18 28.35 21.25
CA PHE A 42 2.13 27.25 21.41
C PHE A 42 3.58 27.67 21.12
N SER A 43 3.79 28.71 20.30
CA SER A 43 5.14 29.16 19.94
C SER A 43 5.19 30.65 19.59
N ASP A 44 6.27 31.32 20.03
CA ASP A 44 6.57 32.72 19.72
C ASP A 44 7.30 32.89 18.36
N ASN A 45 7.37 31.85 17.52
CA ASN A 45 8.07 31.92 16.25
C ASN A 45 7.30 32.71 15.18
N GLU A 46 7.57 34.01 15.11
CA GLU A 46 6.89 34.92 14.17
C GLU A 46 7.11 34.59 12.69
N LYS A 47 8.22 33.93 12.31
CA LYS A 47 8.41 33.52 10.91
C LYS A 47 7.41 32.45 10.49
N ILE A 48 7.10 31.52 11.39
CA ILE A 48 6.08 30.49 11.15
C ILE A 48 4.69 31.14 11.19
N ALA A 49 4.41 31.96 12.21
CA ALA A 49 3.12 32.64 12.35
C ALA A 49 2.78 33.54 11.14
N GLN A 50 3.78 34.25 10.58
CA GLN A 50 3.60 35.09 9.40
C GLN A 50 3.26 34.28 8.15
N GLN A 51 3.87 33.10 7.96
CA GLN A 51 3.53 32.19 6.87
C GLN A 51 2.08 31.70 7.01
N ILE A 52 1.66 31.28 8.22
CA ILE A 52 0.28 30.86 8.49
C ILE A 52 -0.71 31.99 8.20
N ALA A 53 -0.37 33.21 8.60
CA ALA A 53 -1.24 34.38 8.41
C ALA A 53 -1.43 34.77 6.95
N LYS A 54 -0.38 34.71 6.12
CA LYS A 54 -0.34 35.39 4.82
C LYS A 54 -0.25 34.46 3.61
N ALA A 55 0.19 33.21 3.76
CA ALA A 55 0.49 32.35 2.59
C ALA A 55 -0.75 31.89 1.80
N THR A 56 -1.93 31.84 2.46
CA THR A 56 -3.21 31.46 1.84
C THR A 56 -4.04 32.64 1.35
N SER A 57 -3.58 33.88 1.55
CA SER A 57 -4.25 35.09 1.10
C SER A 57 -4.28 35.18 -0.44
N SER A 58 -5.36 35.73 -1.00
CA SER A 58 -5.50 35.93 -2.45
C SER A 58 -4.45 36.89 -3.02
N ASP A 59 -4.13 37.93 -2.24
CA ASP A 59 -3.13 38.93 -2.57
C ASP A 59 -2.06 38.94 -1.48
N LEU A 60 -0.79 38.87 -1.91
CA LEU A 60 0.34 38.97 -1.01
C LEU A 60 0.48 40.43 -0.53
N PRO A 61 0.62 40.66 0.79
CA PRO A 61 0.81 42.02 1.32
C PRO A 61 2.07 42.70 0.78
N THR A 62 2.01 44.02 0.59
CA THR A 62 3.12 44.85 0.11
C THR A 62 4.15 45.21 1.18
N ASP A 63 3.96 44.76 2.42
CA ASP A 63 4.79 45.08 3.59
C ASP A 63 5.80 43.98 3.96
N LEU A 64 5.94 42.94 3.13
CA LEU A 64 6.85 41.83 3.37
C LEU A 64 8.28 42.19 2.96
N ALA A 65 9.26 41.68 3.72
CA ALA A 65 10.66 41.74 3.29
C ALA A 65 10.85 40.92 2.00
N SER A 66 11.75 41.37 1.12
CA SER A 66 11.98 40.74 -0.19
C SER A 66 12.41 39.28 -0.10
N ASP A 67 12.99 38.86 1.02
CA ASP A 67 13.44 37.50 1.33
C ASP A 67 12.47 36.73 2.25
N SER A 68 11.22 37.20 2.41
CA SER A 68 10.23 36.55 3.27
C SER A 68 9.86 35.15 2.76
N LEU A 69 9.84 34.18 3.69
CA LEU A 69 9.43 32.80 3.42
C LEU A 69 7.97 32.68 2.93
N VAL A 70 7.13 33.69 3.19
CA VAL A 70 5.73 33.73 2.74
C VAL A 70 5.63 33.59 1.23
N TYR A 71 6.56 34.18 0.46
CA TYR A 71 6.58 34.08 -1.00
C TYR A 71 6.79 32.63 -1.46
N ILE A 72 7.71 31.91 -0.82
CA ILE A 72 7.96 30.49 -1.11
C ILE A 72 6.74 29.65 -0.76
N THR A 73 6.20 29.83 0.44
CA THR A 73 5.05 29.05 0.92
C THR A 73 3.81 29.29 0.05
N SER A 74 3.55 30.54 -0.36
CA SER A 74 2.42 30.87 -1.24
C SER A 74 2.58 30.28 -2.65
N ALA A 75 3.78 30.36 -3.24
CA ALA A 75 4.05 29.74 -4.54
C ALA A 75 3.91 28.21 -4.46
N ALA A 76 4.48 27.58 -3.43
CA ALA A 76 4.40 26.14 -3.24
C ALA A 76 2.95 25.65 -3.02
N ALA A 77 2.14 26.40 -2.26
CA ALA A 77 0.73 26.10 -2.02
C ALA A 77 -0.09 26.10 -3.33
N LYS A 78 0.16 27.09 -4.21
CA LYS A 78 -0.45 27.15 -5.54
C LYS A 78 -0.04 25.95 -6.41
N ILE A 79 1.24 25.56 -6.41
CA ILE A 79 1.71 24.36 -7.12
C ILE A 79 1.04 23.10 -6.56
N ALA A 80 0.99 22.96 -5.24
CA ALA A 80 0.38 21.81 -4.56
C ALA A 80 -1.13 21.68 -4.84
N SER A 81 -1.83 22.79 -5.09
CA SER A 81 -3.25 22.78 -5.44
C SER A 81 -3.52 22.16 -6.83
N GLY A 82 -2.57 22.27 -7.76
CA GLY A 82 -2.73 21.84 -9.14
C GLY A 82 -3.78 22.63 -9.94
N LEU A 83 -4.28 23.76 -9.43
CA LEU A 83 -5.25 24.62 -10.11
C LEU A 83 -4.59 25.45 -11.21
N LYS A 84 -5.33 25.72 -12.30
CA LYS A 84 -4.92 26.62 -13.38
C LYS A 84 -5.64 27.95 -13.36
N GLY A 85 -4.88 29.05 -13.44
CA GLY A 85 -5.43 30.39 -13.65
C GLY A 85 -6.27 30.92 -12.47
N PRO A 86 -7.01 32.02 -12.66
CA PRO A 86 -7.85 32.59 -11.60
C PRO A 86 -8.93 31.57 -11.21
N VAL A 87 -8.93 31.20 -9.93
CA VAL A 87 -9.86 30.24 -9.33
C VAL A 87 -11.28 30.61 -9.72
N ARG A 88 -11.99 29.72 -10.43
CA ARG A 88 -13.44 29.86 -10.61
C ARG A 88 -14.11 29.55 -9.28
N THR A 89 -14.13 30.53 -8.38
CA THR A 89 -14.91 30.47 -7.15
C THR A 89 -16.38 30.39 -7.54
N HIS A 90 -17.04 29.28 -7.24
CA HIS A 90 -18.50 29.30 -7.21
C HIS A 90 -18.92 30.32 -6.14
N GLY A 91 -19.75 31.30 -6.51
CA GLY A 91 -20.21 32.35 -5.61
C GLY A 91 -21.00 31.78 -4.44
N GLY A 92 -20.31 31.48 -3.34
CA GLY A 92 -20.88 30.93 -2.10
C GLY A 92 -19.87 31.06 -0.96
N LYS A 93 -20.37 31.19 0.28
CA LYS A 93 -19.53 31.14 1.49
C LYS A 93 -18.89 29.76 1.61
N GLU A 94 -17.69 29.68 2.19
CA GLU A 94 -17.04 28.39 2.45
C GLU A 94 -17.84 27.66 3.53
N ASP A 95 -18.17 26.40 3.28
CA ASP A 95 -18.75 25.55 4.30
C ASP A 95 -17.63 24.69 4.91
N PHE A 96 -17.19 25.07 6.10
CA PHE A 96 -16.07 24.41 6.78
C PHE A 96 -16.43 23.03 7.35
N LEU A 97 -17.72 22.69 7.41
CA LEU A 97 -18.19 21.39 7.87
C LEU A 97 -18.44 20.41 6.72
N SER A 98 -18.36 20.88 5.48
CA SER A 98 -18.57 20.04 4.29
C SER A 98 -17.61 18.84 4.22
N LYS A 99 -18.15 17.72 3.76
CA LYS A 99 -17.41 16.45 3.68
C LYS A 99 -16.42 16.44 2.53
N GLN A 100 -15.30 15.75 2.74
CA GLN A 100 -14.32 15.53 1.68
C GLN A 100 -14.94 14.66 0.57
N SER A 101 -14.78 15.08 -0.68
CA SER A 101 -15.18 14.28 -1.83
C SER A 101 -14.26 13.06 -1.95
N ASP A 102 -14.83 11.95 -2.39
CA ASP A 102 -14.05 10.77 -2.71
C ASP A 102 -13.20 11.00 -3.97
N ILE A 103 -11.93 10.58 -3.91
CA ILE A 103 -10.99 10.65 -5.03
C ILE A 103 -11.49 9.84 -6.23
N PHE A 104 -12.26 8.78 -6.00
CA PHE A 104 -12.81 7.94 -7.07
C PHE A 104 -13.96 8.61 -7.85
N ASN A 105 -14.49 9.75 -7.38
CA ASN A 105 -15.53 10.49 -8.10
C ASN A 105 -15.07 11.01 -9.47
N VAL A 106 -13.81 11.43 -9.55
CA VAL A 106 -13.17 11.96 -10.76
C VAL A 106 -12.20 10.96 -11.38
N PHE A 107 -12.23 9.71 -10.91
CA PHE A 107 -11.41 8.61 -11.40
C PHE A 107 -12.21 7.75 -12.39
N SER A 108 -11.59 7.38 -13.51
CA SER A 108 -12.24 6.77 -14.67
C SER A 108 -13.18 7.72 -15.44
N ASP A 109 -13.70 7.23 -16.55
CA ASP A 109 -14.68 7.89 -17.42
C ASP A 109 -16.08 8.08 -16.82
N SER A 110 -16.45 7.34 -15.77
CA SER A 110 -17.80 7.32 -15.23
C SER A 110 -17.86 8.09 -13.90
N PRO A 111 -18.41 9.32 -13.86
CA PRO A 111 -18.40 10.14 -12.66
C PRO A 111 -19.27 9.55 -11.56
N SER A 112 -18.91 9.80 -10.30
CA SER A 112 -19.74 9.50 -9.13
C SER A 112 -19.75 10.64 -8.13
N GLN A 113 -20.60 10.53 -7.11
CA GLN A 113 -20.65 11.46 -5.98
C GLN A 113 -20.71 10.68 -4.69
N ARG A 114 -19.55 10.51 -4.07
CA ARG A 114 -19.38 9.96 -2.73
C ARG A 114 -18.53 10.89 -1.87
N TYR A 115 -18.75 10.85 -0.57
CA TYR A 115 -18.11 11.72 0.40
C TYR A 115 -17.62 10.93 1.61
N LEU A 116 -16.51 11.35 2.19
CA LEU A 116 -15.88 10.76 3.36
C LEU A 116 -16.30 11.53 4.61
N ASP A 117 -16.60 10.81 5.69
CA ASP A 117 -16.91 11.43 6.98
C ASP A 117 -15.62 11.98 7.61
N ALA A 118 -15.69 13.20 8.16
CA ALA A 118 -14.57 13.81 8.88
C ALA A 118 -14.37 13.07 10.21
N ARG A 119 -13.21 12.44 10.40
CA ARG A 119 -12.83 11.75 11.63
C ARG A 119 -11.33 11.52 11.69
N LEU A 120 -10.84 11.08 12.85
CA LEU A 120 -9.47 10.63 13.01
C LEU A 120 -9.22 9.33 12.21
N LEU A 121 -7.96 9.12 11.82
CA LEU A 121 -7.55 7.88 11.18
C LEU A 121 -7.34 6.80 12.26
N GLU A 122 -8.22 5.81 12.27
CA GLU A 122 -8.18 4.68 13.21
C GLU A 122 -7.58 3.43 12.55
N LEU A 123 -6.64 2.77 13.23
CA LEU A 123 -6.00 1.55 12.74
C LEU A 123 -6.84 0.29 13.02
N ASP A 124 -7.56 0.26 14.14
CA ASP A 124 -8.37 -0.87 14.58
C ASP A 124 -9.88 -0.68 14.34
N GLY A 125 -10.29 0.50 13.87
CA GLY A 125 -11.68 0.84 13.56
C GLY A 125 -12.08 0.48 12.12
N GLU A 126 -13.37 0.43 11.83
CA GLU A 126 -13.86 0.09 10.47
C GLU A 126 -13.32 1.08 9.42
N PRO A 127 -13.08 0.65 8.17
CA PRO A 127 -12.64 1.55 7.10
C PRO A 127 -13.61 2.70 6.85
N ASN A 128 -13.09 3.90 6.55
CA ASN A 128 -13.92 5.07 6.25
C ASN A 128 -14.46 4.97 4.81
N TYR A 129 -15.51 4.18 4.59
CA TYR A 129 -16.11 4.05 3.26
C TYR A 129 -16.83 5.33 2.85
N ALA A 130 -16.54 5.82 1.65
CA ALA A 130 -17.26 6.97 1.10
C ALA A 130 -18.73 6.64 0.84
N LYS A 131 -19.63 7.58 1.17
CA LYS A 131 -21.09 7.42 1.12
C LYS A 131 -21.71 8.40 0.13
N GLY A 132 -22.89 8.07 -0.41
CA GLY A 132 -23.62 8.94 -1.35
C GLY A 132 -24.28 10.17 -0.71
N THR A 133 -24.12 10.40 0.60
CA THR A 133 -24.70 11.54 1.31
C THR A 133 -23.71 12.69 1.42
N SER A 134 -24.15 13.89 1.03
CA SER A 134 -23.37 15.13 1.11
C SER A 134 -23.72 15.98 2.32
N GLU A 135 -24.39 15.39 3.33
CA GLU A 135 -24.73 16.11 4.57
C GLU A 135 -23.43 16.63 5.22
N PRO A 136 -23.42 17.85 5.77
CA PRO A 136 -22.27 18.37 6.50
C PRO A 136 -21.85 17.44 7.64
N SER A 137 -20.58 17.49 7.99
CA SER A 137 -20.04 16.81 9.18
C SER A 137 -20.52 17.53 10.45
N ASP A 138 -20.50 16.82 11.57
CA ASP A 138 -20.85 17.44 12.84
C ASP A 138 -19.70 18.31 13.35
N GLN A 139 -20.04 19.44 13.99
CA GLN A 139 -19.04 20.32 14.59
C GLN A 139 -18.19 19.59 15.64
N SER A 140 -18.78 18.62 16.35
CA SER A 140 -18.08 17.78 17.33
C SER A 140 -16.94 16.96 16.74
N ASP A 141 -17.02 16.58 15.46
CA ASP A 141 -15.94 15.86 14.78
C ASP A 141 -14.71 16.76 14.63
N TYR A 142 -14.94 18.02 14.26
CA TYR A 142 -13.90 19.04 14.18
C TYR A 142 -13.36 19.43 15.56
N ASP A 143 -14.21 19.50 16.58
CA ASP A 143 -13.77 19.74 17.97
C ASP A 143 -12.82 18.65 18.47
N LEU A 144 -13.09 17.38 18.14
CA LEU A 144 -12.20 16.27 18.48
C LEU A 144 -10.86 16.36 17.74
N ILE A 145 -10.89 16.70 16.45
CA ILE A 145 -9.69 16.90 15.63
C ILE A 145 -8.83 18.04 16.21
N VAL A 146 -9.43 19.20 16.46
CA VAL A 146 -8.72 20.37 17.02
C VAL A 146 -8.22 20.08 18.42
N GLY A 147 -9.02 19.45 19.29
CA GLY A 147 -8.59 19.06 20.64
C GLY A 147 -7.38 18.12 20.63
N THR A 148 -7.33 17.18 19.67
CA THR A 148 -6.19 16.28 19.48
C THR A 148 -4.95 17.05 19.01
N LEU A 149 -5.11 17.96 18.05
CA LEU A 149 -4.03 18.83 17.59
C LEU A 149 -3.48 19.70 18.71
N GLU A 150 -4.32 20.40 19.46
CA GLU A 150 -3.90 21.29 20.55
C GLU A 150 -3.11 20.53 21.62
N LYS A 151 -3.59 19.34 22.03
CA LYS A 151 -2.90 18.50 23.02
C LYS A 151 -1.50 18.09 22.57
N GLU A 152 -1.32 17.72 21.31
CA GLU A 152 -0.01 17.31 20.81
C GLU A 152 0.90 18.53 20.56
N PHE A 153 0.36 19.67 20.14
CA PHE A 153 1.13 20.90 19.92
C PHE A 153 1.71 21.47 21.21
N GLU A 154 1.07 21.27 22.37
CA GLU A 154 1.64 21.63 23.68
C GLU A 154 2.97 20.91 23.99
N ARG A 155 3.24 19.79 23.31
CA ARG A 155 4.45 18.98 23.49
C ARG A 155 5.55 19.29 22.47
N LEU A 156 5.25 20.04 21.41
CA LEU A 156 6.18 20.30 20.30
C LEU A 156 7.03 21.54 20.57
N ASP A 157 8.33 21.43 20.31
CA ASP A 157 9.28 22.54 20.30
C ASP A 157 9.54 23.10 18.89
N PHE A 158 8.98 22.44 17.87
CA PHE A 158 9.14 22.80 16.45
C PHE A 158 10.60 22.76 15.97
N SER A 159 11.38 21.80 16.49
CA SER A 159 12.76 21.51 16.07
C SER A 159 12.83 20.56 14.86
N GLN A 160 14.00 20.46 14.23
CA GLN A 160 14.18 19.56 13.08
C GLN A 160 13.78 18.10 13.38
N SER A 161 14.02 17.63 14.62
CA SER A 161 13.75 16.24 14.98
C SER A 161 12.28 15.89 15.17
N GLU A 162 11.39 16.89 15.21
CA GLU A 162 9.94 16.71 15.45
C GLU A 162 9.11 16.89 14.16
N ILE A 163 9.74 17.16 13.02
CA ILE A 163 9.04 17.36 11.74
C ILE A 163 8.24 16.10 11.38
N ASP A 164 8.82 14.92 11.57
CA ASP A 164 8.15 13.65 11.26
C ASP A 164 6.95 13.40 12.20
N ALA A 165 7.05 13.76 13.48
CA ALA A 165 5.90 13.69 14.38
C ALA A 165 4.75 14.61 13.93
N LEU A 166 5.06 15.83 13.48
CA LEU A 166 4.04 16.71 12.93
C LEU A 166 3.43 16.13 11.66
N LEU A 167 4.23 15.56 10.75
CA LEU A 167 3.72 14.89 9.55
C LEU A 167 2.74 13.76 9.91
N ASN A 168 3.11 12.90 10.87
CA ASN A 168 2.27 11.80 11.36
C ASN A 168 0.99 12.32 12.01
N LEU A 169 1.08 13.38 12.82
CA LEU A 169 -0.07 14.01 13.47
C LEU A 169 -1.05 14.59 12.45
N LEU A 170 -0.56 15.33 11.45
CA LEU A 170 -1.40 15.88 10.38
C LEU A 170 -2.01 14.75 9.54
N GLU A 171 -1.29 13.67 9.28
CA GLU A 171 -1.85 12.50 8.60
C GLU A 171 -2.95 11.83 9.43
N ALA A 172 -2.75 11.63 10.73
CA ALA A 172 -3.74 11.01 11.62
C ALA A 172 -5.02 11.84 11.77
N THR A 173 -4.90 13.18 11.75
CA THR A 173 -6.00 14.10 12.09
C THR A 173 -6.68 14.72 10.87
N LEU A 174 -5.95 14.96 9.77
CA LEU A 174 -6.41 15.74 8.62
C LEU A 174 -6.54 14.93 7.32
N SER A 175 -6.45 13.60 7.40
CA SER A 175 -6.59 12.69 6.24
C SER A 175 -7.99 12.66 5.62
N TYR A 176 -9.02 13.02 6.40
CA TYR A 176 -10.43 13.07 5.98
C TYR A 176 -11.02 14.48 6.04
N VAL A 177 -10.16 15.51 6.09
CA VAL A 177 -10.56 16.91 6.03
C VAL A 177 -10.22 17.46 4.65
N THR A 178 -11.17 18.12 3.99
CA THR A 178 -10.98 18.67 2.64
C THR A 178 -10.21 19.98 2.64
N VAL A 179 -9.48 20.25 1.55
CA VAL A 179 -8.81 21.55 1.37
C VAL A 179 -9.82 22.66 1.15
N SER A 180 -10.81 22.49 0.28
CA SER A 180 -11.86 23.51 0.08
C SER A 180 -13.02 22.93 -0.71
N THR A 181 -14.23 23.37 -0.37
CA THR A 181 -15.45 23.05 -1.11
C THR A 181 -15.96 24.20 -1.97
N ARG A 182 -15.36 25.40 -1.84
CA ARG A 182 -15.58 26.48 -2.82
C ARG A 182 -15.05 26.11 -4.20
N THR A 183 -14.01 25.28 -4.23
CA THR A 183 -13.35 24.82 -5.44
C THR A 183 -13.57 23.32 -5.59
N LYS A 184 -14.48 22.91 -6.47
CA LYS A 184 -14.78 21.50 -6.75
C LYS A 184 -13.53 20.68 -7.10
N GLU A 185 -12.52 21.32 -7.70
CA GLU A 185 -11.25 20.69 -8.06
C GLU A 185 -10.30 20.45 -6.88
N LEU A 186 -10.65 20.89 -5.68
CA LEU A 186 -9.88 20.64 -4.45
C LEU A 186 -10.67 19.83 -3.41
N SER A 187 -11.95 19.55 -3.67
CA SER A 187 -12.82 18.94 -2.66
C SER A 187 -12.43 17.51 -2.31
N ASP A 188 -11.70 16.82 -3.20
CA ASP A 188 -11.21 15.45 -3.06
C ASP A 188 -9.77 15.34 -2.52
N ILE A 189 -9.07 16.45 -2.38
CA ILE A 189 -7.73 16.50 -1.80
C ILE A 189 -7.83 16.69 -0.28
N SER A 190 -7.14 15.83 0.47
CA SER A 190 -7.09 15.98 1.92
C SER A 190 -6.13 17.10 2.33
N LEU A 191 -6.47 17.79 3.41
CA LEU A 191 -5.67 18.87 3.96
C LEU A 191 -4.28 18.37 4.40
N ALA A 192 -4.19 17.14 4.94
CA ALA A 192 -2.91 16.48 5.23
C ALA A 192 -2.00 16.40 3.99
N THR A 193 -2.54 15.90 2.86
CA THR A 193 -1.77 15.72 1.63
C THR A 193 -1.36 17.07 1.05
N TYR A 194 -2.27 18.05 1.07
CA TYR A 194 -2.02 19.39 0.56
C TYR A 194 -0.92 20.12 1.36
N SER A 195 -0.99 20.09 2.70
CA SER A 195 0.05 20.63 3.57
C SER A 195 1.40 19.94 3.35
N ARG A 196 1.42 18.61 3.27
CA ARG A 196 2.64 17.83 3.00
C ARG A 196 3.28 18.21 1.67
N LEU A 197 2.50 18.24 0.59
CA LEU A 197 2.99 18.62 -0.74
C LEU A 197 3.48 20.06 -0.78
N THR A 198 2.78 20.99 -0.11
CA THR A 198 3.20 22.39 0.00
C THR A 198 4.58 22.48 0.66
N ALA A 199 4.82 21.76 1.76
CA ALA A 199 6.13 21.72 2.40
C ALA A 199 7.22 21.09 1.51
N GLY A 200 6.92 19.99 0.80
CA GLY A 200 7.85 19.36 -0.12
C GLY A 200 8.27 20.29 -1.26
N PHE A 201 7.30 20.96 -1.89
CA PHE A 201 7.58 21.96 -2.94
C PHE A 201 8.32 23.18 -2.37
N ALA A 202 7.94 23.69 -1.19
CA ALA A 202 8.60 24.84 -0.57
C ALA A 202 10.09 24.58 -0.34
N LEU A 203 10.44 23.40 0.18
CA LEU A 203 11.84 23.01 0.36
C LEU A 203 12.59 22.91 -0.97
N ALA A 204 11.95 22.33 -2.00
CA ALA A 204 12.56 22.22 -3.32
C ALA A 204 12.77 23.60 -3.97
N VAL A 205 11.83 24.54 -3.78
CA VAL A 205 11.98 25.93 -4.24
C VAL A 205 13.13 26.62 -3.50
N GLU A 206 13.22 26.49 -2.18
CA GLU A 206 14.29 27.12 -1.39
C GLU A 206 15.67 26.64 -1.80
N ASP A 207 15.88 25.32 -1.89
CA ASP A 207 17.17 24.75 -2.30
C ASP A 207 17.54 25.15 -3.73
N TYR A 208 16.56 25.20 -4.64
CA TYR A 208 16.79 25.57 -6.03
C TYR A 208 17.15 27.06 -6.18
N LEU A 209 16.46 27.96 -5.46
CA LEU A 209 16.79 29.39 -5.47
C LEU A 209 18.12 29.66 -4.76
N ALA A 210 18.44 28.93 -3.69
CA ALA A 210 19.71 29.00 -3.01
C ALA A 210 20.88 28.58 -3.93
N ASP A 211 20.73 27.52 -4.72
CA ASP A 211 21.71 27.07 -5.73
C ASP A 211 21.97 28.16 -6.80
N LYS A 212 20.92 28.91 -7.17
CA LYS A 212 21.01 30.06 -8.07
C LYS A 212 21.50 31.36 -7.40
N ASN A 213 21.82 31.34 -6.11
CA ASN A 213 22.14 32.52 -5.31
C ASN A 213 21.04 33.62 -5.35
N CYS A 214 19.78 33.21 -5.46
CA CYS A 214 18.63 34.13 -5.48
C CYS A 214 17.96 34.17 -4.09
N ARG A 215 18.00 35.34 -3.45
CA ARG A 215 17.33 35.61 -2.16
C ARG A 215 16.19 36.62 -2.24
N ASP A 216 16.01 37.24 -3.41
CA ASP A 216 14.89 38.15 -3.68
C ASP A 216 13.67 37.34 -4.14
N TYR A 217 12.96 36.76 -3.15
CA TYR A 217 11.79 35.94 -3.37
C TYR A 217 10.59 36.77 -3.84
N GLU A 218 10.48 38.04 -3.41
CA GLU A 218 9.45 38.96 -3.89
C GLU A 218 9.50 39.10 -5.41
N LYS A 219 10.70 39.34 -5.97
CA LYS A 219 10.85 39.45 -7.42
C LYS A 219 10.46 38.16 -8.15
N VAL A 220 11.04 37.03 -7.75
CA VAL A 220 10.89 35.77 -8.51
C VAL A 220 9.54 35.11 -8.30
N LEU A 221 9.00 35.12 -7.08
CA LEU A 221 7.80 34.38 -6.70
C LEU A 221 6.60 35.30 -6.43
N GLY A 222 6.83 36.58 -6.13
CA GLY A 222 5.78 37.58 -6.01
C GLY A 222 5.41 38.22 -7.35
N GLN A 223 6.42 38.71 -8.10
CA GLN A 223 6.22 39.48 -9.33
C GLN A 223 6.29 38.60 -10.60
N ASP A 224 7.30 37.72 -10.69
CA ASP A 224 7.59 36.90 -11.88
C ASP A 224 7.12 35.43 -11.75
N LEU A 225 6.07 35.16 -10.97
CA LEU A 225 5.62 33.81 -10.60
C LEU A 225 5.35 32.90 -11.81
N GLU A 226 4.71 33.41 -12.87
CA GLU A 226 4.41 32.63 -14.09
C GLU A 226 5.67 32.23 -14.87
N ALA A 227 6.72 33.07 -14.82
CA ALA A 227 8.01 32.73 -15.39
C ALA A 227 8.66 31.61 -14.59
N PHE A 228 8.58 31.68 -13.25
CA PHE A 228 9.05 30.60 -12.37
C PHE A 228 8.30 29.29 -12.60
N TYR A 229 6.99 29.31 -12.82
CA TYR A 229 6.21 28.09 -13.10
C TYR A 229 6.55 27.40 -14.41
N SER A 230 7.10 28.13 -15.37
CA SER A 230 7.64 27.57 -16.62
C SER A 230 9.06 27.04 -16.47
N GLU A 231 9.73 27.35 -15.36
CA GLU A 231 11.09 26.93 -15.11
C GLU A 231 11.16 25.50 -14.55
N LYS A 232 12.15 24.72 -15.01
CA LYS A 232 12.36 23.35 -14.52
C LYS A 232 13.09 23.35 -13.18
N ALA A 233 12.40 23.82 -12.14
CA ALA A 233 12.93 23.90 -10.79
C ALA A 233 12.91 22.56 -10.02
N PHE A 234 12.19 21.55 -10.53
CA PHE A 234 11.91 20.31 -9.80
C PHE A 234 12.42 19.05 -10.51
N LEU A 235 12.70 18.01 -9.73
CA LEU A 235 13.01 16.66 -10.17
C LEU A 235 11.95 15.70 -9.62
N LEU A 236 11.35 14.90 -10.50
CA LEU A 236 10.60 13.72 -10.09
C LEU A 236 11.59 12.56 -10.05
N ALA A 237 12.05 12.20 -8.86
CA ALA A 237 12.93 11.06 -8.66
C ALA A 237 12.14 9.84 -8.17
N SER A 238 12.64 8.65 -8.50
CA SER A 238 12.07 7.39 -8.05
C SER A 238 13.16 6.33 -7.93
N PHE A 239 12.95 5.36 -7.05
CA PHE A 239 13.74 4.13 -7.05
C PHE A 239 12.85 2.89 -7.22
N ASP A 240 13.44 1.82 -7.75
CA ASP A 240 12.90 0.46 -7.84
C ASP A 240 13.90 -0.51 -7.22
N LEU A 241 13.48 -1.21 -6.17
CA LEU A 241 14.23 -2.30 -5.55
C LEU A 241 13.85 -3.62 -6.23
N SER A 242 14.76 -4.10 -7.07
CA SER A 242 14.59 -5.34 -7.83
C SER A 242 15.04 -6.57 -7.03
N GLY A 243 14.35 -7.71 -7.23
CA GLY A 243 14.68 -9.00 -6.61
C GLY A 243 13.89 -9.32 -5.33
N ILE A 244 12.89 -8.51 -4.98
CA ILE A 244 12.05 -8.67 -3.77
C ILE A 244 11.41 -10.06 -3.68
N GLN A 245 10.71 -10.49 -4.73
CA GLN A 245 9.99 -11.77 -4.70
C GLN A 245 10.95 -12.96 -4.56
N ASP A 246 12.03 -12.98 -5.34
CA ASP A 246 13.06 -14.02 -5.24
C ASP A 246 13.69 -14.05 -3.85
N PHE A 247 13.99 -12.88 -3.28
CA PHE A 247 14.53 -12.76 -1.93
C PHE A 247 13.56 -13.29 -0.87
N ILE A 248 12.27 -12.97 -0.95
CA ILE A 248 11.27 -13.42 0.03
C ILE A 248 11.05 -14.93 -0.10
N TYR A 249 10.81 -15.44 -1.31
CA TYR A 249 10.30 -16.80 -1.52
C TYR A 249 11.39 -17.87 -1.62
N ASN A 250 12.65 -17.53 -1.91
CA ASN A 250 13.73 -18.51 -2.03
C ASN A 250 14.17 -19.03 -0.65
N ILE A 251 13.44 -20.04 -0.15
CA ILE A 251 13.62 -20.65 1.17
C ILE A 251 13.57 -22.18 1.04
N ALA A 252 14.70 -22.86 1.31
CA ALA A 252 14.87 -24.29 1.03
C ALA A 252 14.40 -25.27 2.14
N THR A 253 14.28 -24.85 3.41
CA THR A 253 14.17 -25.81 4.54
C THR A 253 13.04 -25.55 5.56
N ALA A 254 12.60 -26.64 6.20
CA ALA A 254 11.64 -26.63 7.29
C ALA A 254 12.20 -25.86 8.51
N GLY A 255 11.48 -24.82 8.95
CA GLY A 255 11.93 -23.87 9.97
C GLY A 255 12.27 -22.48 9.44
N ALA A 256 12.53 -22.35 8.14
CA ALA A 256 12.72 -21.06 7.49
C ALA A 256 11.39 -20.37 7.09
N ALA A 257 10.25 -21.04 7.23
CA ALA A 257 8.92 -20.41 7.18
C ALA A 257 8.78 -19.24 8.18
N LYS A 258 9.44 -19.32 9.34
CA LYS A 258 9.51 -18.23 10.33
C LYS A 258 10.27 -17.00 9.82
N GLN A 259 11.16 -17.17 8.83
CA GLN A 259 11.89 -16.06 8.21
C GLN A 259 11.08 -15.35 7.13
N LEU A 260 10.01 -15.96 6.61
CA LEU A 260 9.30 -15.42 5.45
C LEU A 260 8.73 -14.02 5.75
N LYS A 261 8.02 -13.89 6.87
CA LYS A 261 7.52 -12.59 7.37
C LYS A 261 8.67 -11.63 7.73
N ALA A 262 9.77 -12.17 8.27
CA ALA A 262 10.94 -11.37 8.62
C ALA A 262 11.63 -10.76 7.38
N ARG A 263 11.73 -11.50 6.28
CA ARG A 263 12.30 -11.01 5.01
C ARG A 263 11.43 -9.94 4.38
N SER A 264 10.12 -10.15 4.37
CA SER A 264 9.14 -9.17 3.89
C SER A 264 9.24 -7.85 4.68
N LEU A 265 9.15 -7.92 6.01
CA LEU A 265 9.27 -6.75 6.88
C LEU A 265 10.64 -6.06 6.75
N TYR A 266 11.72 -6.84 6.59
CA TYR A 266 13.06 -6.29 6.37
C TYR A 266 13.15 -5.48 5.07
N LEU A 267 12.51 -5.94 3.98
CA LEU A 267 12.49 -5.20 2.72
C LEU A 267 11.62 -3.94 2.78
N ASP A 268 10.51 -3.98 3.53
CA ASP A 268 9.73 -2.77 3.80
C ASP A 268 10.59 -1.73 4.53
N PHE A 269 11.28 -2.12 5.61
CA PHE A 269 12.20 -1.22 6.31
C PHE A 269 13.38 -0.80 5.45
N MET A 270 13.86 -1.63 4.51
CA MET A 270 14.93 -1.24 3.60
C MET A 270 14.46 -0.11 2.67
N GLY A 271 13.24 -0.20 2.14
CA GLY A 271 12.64 0.86 1.34
C GLY A 271 12.50 2.17 2.12
N GLU A 272 12.03 2.09 3.38
CA GLU A 272 11.95 3.24 4.28
C GLU A 272 13.35 3.83 4.57
N HIS A 273 14.33 2.97 4.86
CA HIS A 273 15.69 3.39 5.17
C HIS A 273 16.39 4.03 3.96
N ILE A 274 16.18 3.53 2.75
CA ILE A 274 16.65 4.15 1.50
C ILE A 274 16.06 5.56 1.37
N ALA A 275 14.74 5.70 1.56
CA ALA A 275 14.05 6.98 1.42
C ALA A 275 14.55 8.01 2.44
N ASP A 276 14.59 7.64 3.72
CA ASP A 276 15.00 8.55 4.79
C ASP A 276 16.48 8.94 4.68
N SER A 277 17.36 7.98 4.36
CA SER A 277 18.80 8.27 4.25
C SER A 277 19.12 9.15 3.04
N LEU A 278 18.37 9.02 1.95
CA LEU A 278 18.48 9.93 0.81
C LEU A 278 18.01 11.34 1.18
N LEU A 279 16.87 11.47 1.85
CA LEU A 279 16.32 12.76 2.27
C LEU A 279 17.24 13.47 3.27
N GLU A 280 17.80 12.74 4.24
CA GLU A 280 18.80 13.25 5.18
C GLU A 280 20.05 13.76 4.44
N LYS A 281 20.58 13.01 3.46
CA LYS A 281 21.75 13.41 2.65
C LYS A 281 21.49 14.65 1.79
N LEU A 282 20.24 14.87 1.39
CA LEU A 282 19.78 16.07 0.67
C LEU A 282 19.37 17.22 1.59
N GLU A 283 19.38 17.03 2.92
CA GLU A 283 18.81 17.97 3.90
C GLU A 283 17.34 18.34 3.62
N LEU A 284 16.55 17.33 3.24
CA LEU A 284 15.10 17.39 3.02
C LEU A 284 14.35 16.56 4.06
N THR A 285 13.01 16.57 4.00
CA THR A 285 12.14 15.87 4.96
C THR A 285 11.22 14.90 4.25
N ARG A 286 10.49 14.05 5.00
CA ARG A 286 9.49 13.14 4.42
C ARG A 286 8.32 13.87 3.73
N ALA A 287 8.23 15.19 3.83
CA ALA A 287 7.32 15.99 2.99
C ALA A 287 7.65 15.89 1.49
N ASN A 288 8.91 15.62 1.14
CA ASN A 288 9.38 15.42 -0.23
C ASN A 288 9.12 13.99 -0.74
N LEU A 289 8.65 13.07 0.11
CA LEU A 289 8.30 11.70 -0.25
C LEU A 289 6.81 11.62 -0.60
N LEU A 290 6.51 11.29 -1.85
CA LEU A 290 5.13 11.12 -2.33
C LEU A 290 4.54 9.78 -1.90
N TYR A 291 5.35 8.73 -2.02
CA TYR A 291 4.95 7.34 -1.83
C TYR A 291 6.18 6.50 -1.54
N VAL A 292 6.03 5.50 -0.67
CA VAL A 292 6.98 4.38 -0.46
C VAL A 292 6.20 3.10 -0.20
N GLY A 293 6.51 2.05 -0.96
CA GLY A 293 5.87 0.74 -0.84
C GLY A 293 6.21 -0.20 -1.99
N GLY A 294 6.18 -1.50 -1.72
CA GLY A 294 6.44 -2.54 -2.73
C GLY A 294 7.79 -2.43 -3.44
N GLY A 295 8.81 -1.89 -2.76
CA GLY A 295 10.11 -1.64 -3.37
C GLY A 295 10.20 -0.40 -4.25
N HIS A 296 9.15 0.42 -4.31
CA HIS A 296 9.13 1.65 -5.08
C HIS A 296 8.95 2.87 -4.19
N ALA A 297 9.53 3.99 -4.62
CA ALA A 297 9.24 5.29 -4.03
C ALA A 297 9.24 6.39 -5.09
N TYR A 298 8.54 7.49 -4.80
CA TYR A 298 8.57 8.71 -5.62
C TYR A 298 8.87 9.92 -4.74
N PHE A 299 9.72 10.81 -5.25
CA PHE A 299 10.18 12.01 -4.55
C PHE A 299 9.99 13.25 -5.42
N ILE A 300 9.67 14.36 -4.79
CA ILE A 300 9.83 15.70 -5.37
C ILE A 300 11.09 16.31 -4.80
N LEU A 301 12.10 16.54 -5.64
CA LEU A 301 13.40 17.07 -5.24
C LEU A 301 13.72 18.37 -5.99
N PRO A 302 14.62 19.22 -5.47
CA PRO A 302 15.10 20.40 -6.20
C PRO A 302 15.96 20.00 -7.40
N ASN A 303 15.79 20.66 -8.55
CA ASN A 303 16.54 20.37 -9.78
C ASN A 303 17.91 21.06 -9.85
N THR A 304 18.80 20.72 -8.92
CA THR A 304 20.17 21.27 -8.86
C THR A 304 21.20 20.25 -9.36
N GLU A 305 22.42 20.69 -9.68
CA GLU A 305 23.54 19.78 -9.97
C GLU A 305 23.88 18.93 -8.74
N LYS A 306 23.96 19.55 -7.56
CA LYS A 306 24.21 18.87 -6.28
C LYS A 306 23.23 17.72 -6.03
N THR A 307 21.94 17.93 -6.29
CA THR A 307 20.91 16.89 -6.10
C THR A 307 21.11 15.71 -7.04
N ARG A 308 21.40 15.97 -8.33
CA ARG A 308 21.63 14.92 -9.33
C ARG A 308 22.89 14.11 -9.02
N GLU A 309 23.96 14.76 -8.59
CA GLU A 309 25.19 14.09 -8.15
C GLU A 309 24.96 13.26 -6.88
N THR A 310 24.21 13.80 -5.92
CA THR A 310 23.88 13.08 -4.68
C THR A 310 23.07 11.82 -4.97
N LEU A 311 22.09 11.88 -5.87
CA LEU A 311 21.31 10.71 -6.31
C LEU A 311 22.19 9.63 -6.92
N ALA A 312 23.08 9.99 -7.85
CA ALA A 312 23.98 9.05 -8.51
C ALA A 312 24.98 8.41 -7.52
N ASN A 313 25.57 9.20 -6.63
CA ASN A 313 26.51 8.72 -5.63
C ASN A 313 25.82 7.83 -4.59
N PHE A 314 24.61 8.20 -4.16
CA PHE A 314 23.82 7.42 -3.22
C PHE A 314 23.42 6.06 -3.81
N GLU A 315 22.97 6.02 -5.06
CA GLU A 315 22.67 4.76 -5.77
C GLU A 315 23.90 3.85 -5.87
N ALA A 316 25.07 4.40 -6.21
CA ALA A 316 26.30 3.62 -6.30
C ALA A 316 26.73 3.05 -4.94
N GLU A 317 26.70 3.88 -3.90
CA GLU A 317 27.02 3.50 -2.52
C GLU A 317 26.08 2.40 -2.00
N PHE A 318 24.78 2.55 -2.24
CA PHE A 318 23.78 1.56 -1.80
C PHE A 318 23.89 0.25 -2.58
N ASN A 319 24.13 0.30 -3.90
CA ASN A 319 24.34 -0.91 -4.68
C ASN A 319 25.65 -1.64 -4.30
N GLN A 320 26.70 -0.92 -3.89
CA GLN A 320 27.89 -1.56 -3.35
C GLN A 320 27.56 -2.35 -2.07
N PHE A 321 26.77 -1.76 -1.17
CA PHE A 321 26.24 -2.45 0.01
C PHE A 321 25.41 -3.70 -0.39
N LEU A 322 24.52 -3.57 -1.37
CA LEU A 322 23.69 -4.70 -1.82
C LEU A 322 24.54 -5.82 -2.42
N VAL A 323 25.58 -5.50 -3.20
CA VAL A 323 26.51 -6.48 -3.77
C VAL A 323 27.28 -7.22 -2.66
N GLU A 324 27.77 -6.51 -1.64
CA GLU A 324 28.50 -7.13 -0.53
C GLU A 324 27.65 -8.13 0.26
N HIS A 325 26.37 -7.78 0.51
CA HIS A 325 25.50 -8.55 1.39
C HIS A 325 24.59 -9.55 0.68
N PHE A 326 24.21 -9.27 -0.57
CA PHE A 326 23.20 -10.01 -1.33
C PHE A 326 23.66 -10.43 -2.73
N GLN A 327 24.91 -10.16 -3.11
CA GLN A 327 25.45 -10.43 -4.44
C GLN A 327 24.56 -9.80 -5.52
N THR A 328 23.96 -10.61 -6.40
CA THR A 328 23.05 -10.12 -7.45
C THR A 328 21.57 -10.26 -7.08
N GLY A 329 21.26 -10.71 -5.87
CA GLY A 329 19.90 -11.03 -5.43
C GLY A 329 19.02 -9.79 -5.20
N LEU A 330 19.62 -8.66 -4.84
CA LEU A 330 18.94 -7.37 -4.70
C LEU A 330 19.70 -6.28 -5.46
N TYR A 331 18.95 -5.33 -6.04
CA TYR A 331 19.52 -4.20 -6.77
C TYR A 331 18.58 -3.00 -6.68
N VAL A 332 19.09 -1.79 -6.43
CA VAL A 332 18.28 -0.58 -6.44
C VAL A 332 18.59 0.27 -7.67
N ALA A 333 17.57 0.61 -8.44
CA ALA A 333 17.68 1.44 -9.63
C ALA A 333 17.03 2.80 -9.37
N PHE A 334 17.79 3.89 -9.45
CA PHE A 334 17.26 5.25 -9.37
C PHE A 334 17.01 5.83 -10.77
N GLY A 335 15.91 6.55 -10.94
CA GLY A 335 15.66 7.37 -12.11
C GLY A 335 15.08 8.72 -11.72
N TRP A 336 15.27 9.72 -12.58
CA TRP A 336 14.71 11.04 -12.34
C TRP A 336 14.43 11.79 -13.64
N SER A 337 13.49 12.73 -13.57
CA SER A 337 13.14 13.62 -14.69
C SER A 337 12.96 15.06 -14.20
N PRO A 338 13.62 16.05 -14.83
CA PRO A 338 13.40 17.45 -14.54
C PRO A 338 12.05 17.92 -15.08
N PHE A 339 11.33 18.72 -14.29
CA PHE A 339 10.02 19.24 -14.63
C PHE A 339 9.77 20.64 -14.06
N SER A 340 8.88 21.39 -14.69
CA SER A 340 8.35 22.67 -14.23
C SER A 340 6.97 22.52 -13.58
N ALA A 341 6.51 23.49 -12.80
CA ALA A 341 5.14 23.45 -12.26
C ALA A 341 4.09 23.32 -13.39
N ASN A 342 4.34 24.00 -14.51
CA ASN A 342 3.48 23.94 -15.69
C ASN A 342 3.51 22.56 -16.39
N ASP A 343 4.59 21.79 -16.32
CA ASP A 343 4.62 20.42 -16.87
C ASP A 343 3.62 19.50 -16.15
N MET A 344 3.30 19.77 -14.87
CA MET A 344 2.38 18.97 -14.06
C MET A 344 0.93 19.43 -14.12
N THR A 345 0.67 20.61 -14.68
CA THR A 345 -0.69 21.16 -14.77
C THR A 345 -1.13 21.29 -16.23
N THR A 346 -0.27 21.69 -17.16
CA THR A 346 -0.63 22.18 -18.51
C THR A 346 -1.24 21.13 -19.41
N THR A 347 -0.56 20.01 -19.68
CA THR A 347 -1.10 18.96 -20.56
C THR A 347 -0.89 17.57 -19.96
N LEU A 348 -1.81 16.66 -20.29
CA LEU A 348 -1.68 15.24 -19.96
C LEU A 348 -0.42 14.62 -20.59
N ALA A 349 0.00 15.10 -21.76
CA ALA A 349 1.18 14.61 -22.45
C ALA A 349 2.46 14.97 -21.67
N ASP A 350 2.57 16.20 -21.18
CA ASP A 350 3.72 16.66 -20.39
C ASP A 350 3.78 15.94 -19.06
N TYR A 351 2.66 15.85 -18.34
CA TYR A 351 2.57 15.08 -17.09
C TYR A 351 3.05 13.63 -17.28
N ARG A 352 2.52 12.94 -18.31
CA ARG A 352 2.90 11.56 -18.60
C ARG A 352 4.37 11.44 -18.96
N LYS A 353 4.92 12.40 -19.70
CA LYS A 353 6.32 12.42 -20.12
C LYS A 353 7.27 12.48 -18.93
N VAL A 354 6.94 13.21 -17.86
CA VAL A 354 7.79 13.27 -16.65
C VAL A 354 7.94 11.89 -16.02
N TYR A 355 6.84 11.20 -15.70
CA TYR A 355 6.88 9.85 -15.13
C TYR A 355 7.49 8.81 -16.08
N GLN A 356 7.18 8.87 -17.38
CA GLN A 356 7.75 7.97 -18.37
C GLN A 356 9.26 8.13 -18.49
N THR A 357 9.78 9.36 -18.39
CA THR A 357 11.23 9.61 -18.43
C THR A 357 11.91 8.99 -17.21
N THR A 358 11.36 9.20 -16.01
CA THR A 358 11.82 8.59 -14.76
C THR A 358 11.82 7.05 -14.86
N SER A 359 10.71 6.45 -15.31
CA SER A 359 10.55 4.99 -15.43
C SER A 359 11.46 4.36 -16.50
N ARG A 360 11.68 5.05 -17.63
CA ARG A 360 12.63 4.61 -18.67
C ARG A 360 14.06 4.55 -18.15
N MET A 361 14.48 5.56 -17.38
CA MET A 361 15.82 5.59 -16.78
C MET A 361 16.03 4.41 -15.81
N ILE A 362 15.04 4.12 -14.96
CA ILE A 362 15.04 2.94 -14.08
C ILE A 362 15.16 1.65 -14.90
N SER A 363 14.32 1.50 -15.93
CA SER A 363 14.30 0.30 -16.78
C SER A 363 15.64 0.06 -17.49
N GLN A 364 16.28 1.12 -17.99
CA GLN A 364 17.60 1.04 -18.62
C GLN A 364 18.69 0.59 -17.65
N LYS A 365 18.67 1.07 -16.40
CA LYS A 365 19.62 0.62 -15.37
C LYS A 365 19.38 -0.83 -14.95
N LYS A 366 18.12 -1.27 -14.87
CA LYS A 366 17.77 -2.66 -14.52
C LYS A 366 18.29 -3.68 -15.53
N ILE A 367 18.37 -3.33 -16.81
CA ILE A 367 18.96 -4.18 -17.86
C ILE A 367 20.49 -4.09 -17.94
N SER A 368 21.10 -3.12 -17.27
CA SER A 368 22.56 -2.85 -17.29
C SER A 368 23.11 -2.53 -15.89
N ARG A 369 22.89 -3.46 -14.94
CA ARG A 369 23.04 -3.22 -13.48
C ARG A 369 24.45 -2.88 -13.00
N TYR A 370 25.47 -3.55 -13.54
CA TYR A 370 26.81 -3.54 -12.96
C TYR A 370 27.85 -3.03 -13.97
N ASP A 371 28.79 -2.24 -13.47
CA ASP A 371 29.94 -1.79 -14.24
C ASP A 371 31.00 -2.90 -14.36
N ALA A 372 32.01 -2.66 -15.21
CA ALA A 372 33.07 -3.63 -15.44
C ALA A 372 33.85 -3.99 -14.16
N LYS A 373 34.03 -3.03 -13.25
CA LYS A 373 34.76 -3.24 -12.00
C LYS A 373 34.00 -4.21 -11.09
N THR A 374 32.71 -3.95 -10.85
CA THR A 374 31.84 -4.79 -10.03
C THR A 374 31.71 -6.19 -10.62
N LEU A 375 31.60 -6.30 -11.95
CA LEU A 375 31.57 -7.60 -12.63
C LEU A 375 32.89 -8.38 -12.45
N LEU A 376 34.05 -7.71 -12.53
CA LEU A 376 35.32 -8.35 -12.24
C LEU A 376 35.39 -8.84 -10.80
N GLU A 377 34.93 -8.03 -9.83
CA GLU A 377 34.83 -8.39 -8.41
C GLU A 377 33.97 -9.64 -8.18
N LEU A 378 32.78 -9.70 -8.78
CA LEU A 378 31.89 -10.86 -8.70
C LEU A 378 32.49 -12.13 -9.34
N ASN A 379 33.39 -11.98 -10.32
CA ASN A 379 34.00 -13.08 -11.06
C ASN A 379 35.45 -13.40 -10.63
N GLN A 380 35.96 -12.86 -9.52
CA GLN A 380 37.34 -13.11 -9.07
C GLN A 380 37.64 -14.57 -8.74
N GLY A 381 36.61 -15.38 -8.45
CA GLY A 381 36.78 -16.76 -8.00
C GLY A 381 37.49 -16.86 -6.65
N GLY A 382 38.17 -17.98 -6.38
CA GLY A 382 39.06 -18.13 -5.22
C GLY A 382 38.43 -18.55 -3.89
N LYS A 383 37.10 -18.63 -3.79
CA LYS A 383 36.41 -19.16 -2.59
C LYS A 383 36.29 -20.68 -2.66
N SER A 384 37.17 -21.40 -1.95
CA SER A 384 37.08 -22.85 -1.80
C SER A 384 36.19 -23.22 -0.61
N SER A 385 34.87 -23.09 -0.75
CA SER A 385 33.92 -23.63 0.23
C SER A 385 33.35 -24.95 -0.26
N GLN A 386 33.42 -25.99 0.57
CA GLN A 386 32.77 -27.28 0.27
C GLN A 386 31.27 -27.28 0.64
N LYS A 387 30.79 -26.20 1.26
CA LYS A 387 29.44 -26.09 1.81
C LYS A 387 28.84 -24.73 1.49
N GLU A 388 27.53 -24.67 1.53
CA GLU A 388 26.72 -23.49 1.24
C GLU A 388 25.67 -23.29 2.33
N CYS A 389 25.12 -22.08 2.39
CA CYS A 389 23.99 -21.76 3.25
C CYS A 389 22.79 -22.64 2.89
N ALA A 390 22.29 -23.41 3.85
CA ALA A 390 21.14 -24.31 3.68
C ALA A 390 19.80 -23.62 3.39
N ILE A 391 19.79 -22.29 3.26
CA ILE A 391 18.58 -21.47 3.07
C ILE A 391 18.64 -20.69 1.76
N CYS A 392 19.74 -19.97 1.51
CA CYS A 392 19.88 -19.09 0.34
C CYS A 392 21.01 -19.51 -0.62
N HIS A 393 21.70 -20.62 -0.36
CA HIS A 393 22.80 -21.14 -1.18
C HIS A 393 24.04 -20.23 -1.29
N SER A 394 24.09 -19.14 -0.51
CA SER A 394 25.28 -18.30 -0.40
C SER A 394 26.43 -19.05 0.29
N VAL A 395 27.65 -18.82 -0.17
CA VAL A 395 28.89 -19.31 0.47
C VAL A 395 29.59 -18.23 1.31
N GLU A 396 28.96 -17.06 1.48
CA GLU A 396 29.52 -15.93 2.21
C GLU A 396 29.40 -16.11 3.72
N LYS A 397 30.51 -15.86 4.43
CA LYS A 397 30.57 -15.72 5.91
C LYS A 397 29.69 -16.76 6.63
N LEU A 398 29.88 -18.04 6.27
CA LEU A 398 29.11 -19.16 6.83
C LEU A 398 29.32 -19.29 8.34
N THR A 399 28.23 -19.55 9.05
CA THR A 399 28.18 -19.82 10.48
C THR A 399 27.27 -21.01 10.76
N LYS A 400 27.38 -21.59 11.95
CA LYS A 400 26.50 -22.67 12.40
C LYS A 400 25.33 -22.10 13.20
N TYR A 401 24.11 -22.44 12.79
CA TYR A 401 22.89 -22.13 13.53
C TYR A 401 22.01 -23.39 13.61
N LYS A 402 21.71 -23.85 14.83
CA LYS A 402 20.91 -25.07 15.09
C LYS A 402 21.32 -26.25 14.19
N ASP A 403 22.61 -26.56 14.18
CA ASP A 403 23.24 -27.66 13.42
C ASP A 403 23.18 -27.54 11.88
N GLN A 404 22.73 -26.41 11.34
CA GLN A 404 22.77 -26.08 9.91
C GLN A 404 23.84 -25.03 9.62
N GLU A 405 24.45 -25.10 8.42
CA GLU A 405 25.31 -24.03 7.93
C GLU A 405 24.48 -22.96 7.24
N VAL A 406 24.61 -21.72 7.70
CA VAL A 406 23.86 -20.56 7.21
C VAL A 406 24.79 -19.36 7.04
N CYS A 407 24.54 -18.49 6.08
CA CYS A 407 25.29 -17.24 5.95
C CYS A 407 24.92 -16.25 7.07
N HIS A 408 25.74 -15.22 7.25
CA HIS A 408 25.53 -14.18 8.26
C HIS A 408 24.16 -13.48 8.11
N ILE A 409 23.69 -13.26 6.88
CA ILE A 409 22.37 -12.67 6.62
C ILE A 409 21.26 -13.59 7.11
N CYS A 410 21.26 -14.87 6.74
CA CYS A 410 20.22 -15.81 7.19
C CYS A 410 20.27 -16.04 8.70
N ALA A 411 21.45 -16.01 9.32
CA ALA A 411 21.60 -16.04 10.77
C ALA A 411 21.04 -14.76 11.43
N GLY A 412 21.21 -13.59 10.81
CA GLY A 412 20.58 -12.34 11.21
C GLY A 412 19.05 -12.39 11.08
N MET A 413 18.54 -12.93 9.98
CA MET A 413 17.10 -13.10 9.74
C MET A 413 16.43 -14.00 10.78
N TYR A 414 17.11 -15.04 11.26
CA TYR A 414 16.58 -15.84 12.37
C TYR A 414 16.45 -15.07 13.69
N ARG A 415 17.32 -14.09 13.93
CA ARG A 415 17.23 -13.19 15.08
C ARG A 415 16.08 -12.20 14.88
N PHE A 416 16.10 -11.51 13.74
CA PHE A 416 15.07 -10.55 13.36
C PHE A 416 13.66 -11.17 13.35
N ALA A 417 13.52 -12.43 12.93
CA ALA A 417 12.25 -13.18 12.97
C ALA A 417 11.62 -13.29 14.37
N LYS A 418 12.41 -13.17 15.45
CA LYS A 418 11.90 -13.14 16.83
C LYS A 418 11.46 -11.73 17.24
N GLU A 419 12.01 -10.72 16.59
CA GLU A 419 11.81 -9.30 16.86
C GLU A 419 10.64 -8.72 16.05
N ILE A 420 10.10 -9.42 15.04
CA ILE A 420 9.01 -8.92 14.18
C ILE A 420 7.70 -8.59 14.91
N GLN A 421 7.54 -9.07 16.14
CA GLN A 421 6.38 -8.79 16.99
C GLN A 421 6.54 -7.48 17.77
N GLU A 422 7.76 -6.93 17.82
CA GLU A 422 8.00 -5.62 18.43
C GLU A 422 7.32 -4.52 17.62
N ASN A 423 6.96 -3.45 18.32
CA ASN A 423 6.36 -2.25 17.73
C ASN A 423 7.40 -1.19 17.38
N TYR A 424 8.60 -1.26 17.97
CA TYR A 424 9.67 -0.29 17.77
C TYR A 424 10.87 -0.96 17.10
N TYR A 425 11.45 -0.28 16.12
CA TYR A 425 12.62 -0.74 15.40
C TYR A 425 13.64 0.39 15.35
N ILE A 426 14.85 0.12 15.82
CA ILE A 426 15.93 1.11 15.84
C ILE A 426 16.94 0.83 14.75
N VAL A 427 17.51 1.89 14.19
CA VAL A 427 18.66 1.85 13.29
C VAL A 427 19.90 2.29 14.08
N THR A 428 20.94 1.47 14.05
CA THR A 428 22.23 1.69 14.72
C THR A 428 23.39 1.47 13.76
N LYS A 429 24.61 1.82 14.19
CA LYS A 429 25.83 1.73 13.35
C LYS A 429 26.47 0.35 13.30
N GLU A 430 26.20 -0.52 14.28
CA GLU A 430 26.96 -1.78 14.43
C GLU A 430 26.08 -2.98 14.81
N LYS A 431 24.87 -2.76 15.35
CA LYS A 431 24.06 -3.81 15.97
C LYS A 431 22.78 -4.07 15.19
N GLY A 432 22.57 -5.33 14.81
CA GLY A 432 21.34 -5.79 14.17
C GLY A 432 21.59 -6.46 12.82
N LEU A 433 20.58 -6.43 11.97
CA LEU A 433 20.62 -6.90 10.59
C LEU A 433 21.04 -5.73 9.68
N PRO A 434 22.07 -5.86 8.83
CA PRO A 434 22.51 -4.76 7.96
C PRO A 434 21.35 -4.30 7.10
N ILE A 435 21.07 -3.00 6.98
CA ILE A 435 19.95 -2.46 6.19
C ILE A 435 20.36 -1.38 5.18
N GLY A 436 21.58 -0.86 5.31
CA GLY A 436 22.18 0.09 4.39
C GLY A 436 23.67 0.30 4.70
N PRO A 437 24.37 1.14 3.92
CA PRO A 437 25.76 1.48 4.17
C PRO A 437 26.00 1.95 5.61
N GLY A 438 26.73 1.16 6.41
CA GLY A 438 27.03 1.47 7.80
C GLY A 438 25.84 1.47 8.76
N ALA A 439 24.71 0.86 8.38
CA ALA A 439 23.46 0.90 9.15
C ALA A 439 22.88 -0.50 9.37
N TYR A 440 22.36 -0.73 10.57
CA TYR A 440 21.80 -2.01 11.03
C TYR A 440 20.46 -1.79 11.74
N ILE A 441 19.50 -2.68 11.51
CA ILE A 441 18.16 -2.63 12.11
C ILE A 441 17.94 -3.76 13.11
N SER A 442 17.22 -3.48 14.19
CA SER A 442 16.70 -4.48 15.13
C SER A 442 15.39 -4.04 15.76
N GLY A 443 14.50 -4.99 16.05
CA GLY A 443 13.31 -4.71 16.86
C GLY A 443 13.64 -4.64 18.34
N ILE A 444 12.96 -3.77 19.07
CA ILE A 444 13.24 -3.49 20.48
C ILE A 444 11.96 -3.20 21.26
N SER A 445 11.95 -3.61 22.53
CA SER A 445 10.85 -3.30 23.44
C SER A 445 10.86 -1.82 23.84
N LYS A 446 9.69 -1.25 24.19
CA LYS A 446 9.60 0.15 24.66
C LYS A 446 10.49 0.41 25.88
N ALA A 447 10.63 -0.57 26.77
CA ALA A 447 11.40 -0.44 28.01
C ALA A 447 12.91 -0.34 27.76
N ASP A 448 13.40 -1.00 26.71
CA ASP A 448 14.83 -1.06 26.40
C ASP A 448 15.31 0.11 25.54
N LEU A 449 14.39 0.88 24.94
CA LEU A 449 14.71 2.04 24.10
C LEU A 449 15.61 3.08 24.79
N ALA A 450 15.45 3.28 26.10
CA ALA A 450 16.24 4.25 26.86
C ALA A 450 17.69 3.78 27.12
N ASN A 451 17.97 2.49 26.93
CA ASN A 451 19.26 1.87 27.23
C ASN A 451 20.15 1.69 25.98
N GLU A 452 19.64 2.02 24.79
CA GLU A 452 20.32 1.82 23.53
C GLU A 452 20.52 3.16 22.82
N GLU A 453 21.69 3.37 22.23
CA GLU A 453 21.94 4.49 21.33
C GLU A 453 21.50 4.11 19.92
N TRP A 454 20.73 5.01 19.28
CA TRP A 454 20.19 4.79 17.95
C TRP A 454 20.22 6.10 17.14
N ASP A 455 20.39 5.95 15.82
CA ASP A 455 20.39 7.07 14.88
C ASP A 455 18.96 7.38 14.38
N ARG A 456 18.12 6.35 14.24
CA ARG A 456 16.72 6.46 13.80
C ARG A 456 15.84 5.43 14.50
N ILE A 457 14.54 5.73 14.60
CA ILE A 457 13.53 4.82 15.13
C ILE A 457 12.27 4.81 14.27
N TYR A 458 11.78 3.61 13.99
CA TYR A 458 10.52 3.34 13.31
C TYR A 458 9.49 2.79 14.30
N VAL A 459 8.25 3.29 14.21
CA VAL A 459 7.10 2.74 14.93
C VAL A 459 6.19 2.01 13.94
N LYS A 460 6.01 0.71 14.14
CA LYS A 460 5.17 -0.13 13.28
C LYS A 460 3.70 -0.01 13.69
N ASN A 461 2.81 0.22 12.73
CA ASN A 461 1.35 0.16 12.88
C ASN A 461 0.81 0.98 14.08
N SER A 462 1.23 2.24 14.20
CA SER A 462 0.75 3.15 15.24
C SER A 462 0.71 4.58 14.74
N TYR A 463 -0.20 5.40 15.26
CA TYR A 463 -0.16 6.87 15.14
C TYR A 463 0.24 7.56 16.45
N SER A 464 0.65 6.80 17.47
CA SER A 464 1.07 7.36 18.76
C SER A 464 2.33 8.22 18.63
N THR A 465 2.24 9.44 19.12
CA THR A 465 3.33 10.43 19.22
C THR A 465 4.09 10.31 20.55
N ASP A 466 4.10 9.13 21.18
CA ASP A 466 4.83 8.89 22.44
C ASP A 466 6.32 9.19 22.29
N ILE A 467 6.86 8.95 21.08
CA ILE A 467 8.25 9.23 20.72
C ILE A 467 8.24 10.26 19.59
N LEU A 468 8.52 11.52 19.93
CA LEU A 468 8.42 12.66 18.99
C LEU A 468 9.38 12.60 17.79
N LYS A 469 10.44 11.78 17.87
CA LYS A 469 11.43 11.62 16.79
C LYS A 469 11.17 10.43 15.87
N ALA A 470 10.07 9.72 16.07
CA ALA A 470 9.87 8.45 15.40
C ALA A 470 9.14 8.58 14.07
N THR A 471 9.58 7.78 13.11
CA THR A 471 8.95 7.67 11.80
C THR A 471 7.97 6.51 11.82
N HIS A 472 6.73 6.72 11.37
CA HIS A 472 5.69 5.70 11.47
C HIS A 472 5.61 4.90 10.17
N VAL A 473 5.59 3.58 10.29
CA VAL A 473 5.58 2.65 9.16
C VAL A 473 4.39 1.72 9.30
N PHE A 474 3.63 1.56 8.22
CA PHE A 474 2.44 0.71 8.18
C PHE A 474 2.71 -0.55 7.35
N VAL A 475 2.36 -1.71 7.88
CA VAL A 475 2.60 -3.02 7.28
C VAL A 475 1.41 -3.94 7.52
N GLY A 476 0.97 -4.63 6.47
CA GLY A 476 0.01 -5.73 6.57
C GLY A 476 0.69 -6.96 7.18
N ASP A 477 0.47 -7.21 8.46
CA ASP A 477 1.27 -8.14 9.24
C ASP A 477 0.44 -9.08 10.14
N TYR A 478 -0.86 -9.21 9.87
CA TYR A 478 -1.74 -10.14 10.59
C TYR A 478 -1.17 -11.56 10.63
N LYS A 479 -1.18 -12.18 11.82
CA LYS A 479 -0.72 -13.55 12.05
C LYS A 479 -1.65 -14.26 13.03
N TYR A 480 -2.27 -15.35 12.58
CA TYR A 480 -3.05 -16.23 13.45
C TYR A 480 -2.19 -17.28 14.18
N ASP A 481 -1.34 -18.02 13.46
CA ASP A 481 -0.46 -19.06 14.02
C ASP A 481 0.80 -19.22 13.15
N GLU A 482 1.63 -20.21 13.41
CA GLU A 482 2.76 -20.61 12.58
C GLU A 482 2.30 -21.34 11.31
N ILE A 483 3.05 -21.14 10.22
CA ILE A 483 2.69 -21.66 8.89
C ILE A 483 2.42 -23.18 8.88
N TYR A 484 3.19 -23.94 9.65
CA TYR A 484 3.08 -25.41 9.69
C TYR A 484 1.82 -25.92 10.42
N GLU A 485 1.12 -25.09 11.18
CA GLU A 485 -0.14 -25.46 11.84
C GLU A 485 -1.34 -25.33 10.90
N TYR A 486 -1.28 -24.48 9.86
CA TYR A 486 -2.45 -24.15 9.04
C TYR A 486 -3.10 -25.34 8.33
N ALA A 487 -2.30 -26.30 7.85
CA ALA A 487 -2.84 -27.50 7.23
C ALA A 487 -3.60 -28.39 8.24
N LYS A 488 -3.27 -28.34 9.53
CA LYS A 488 -4.01 -29.04 10.58
C LYS A 488 -5.25 -28.25 10.99
N LEU A 489 -5.14 -26.92 11.06
CA LEU A 489 -6.22 -26.01 11.40
C LEU A 489 -7.36 -25.98 10.37
N SER A 490 -7.14 -26.52 9.16
CA SER A 490 -8.15 -26.71 8.12
C SER A 490 -9.09 -27.90 8.38
N GLN A 491 -8.81 -28.70 9.40
CA GLN A 491 -9.67 -29.80 9.84
C GLN A 491 -10.52 -29.36 11.03
N ASP A 492 -11.78 -29.75 11.02
CA ASP A 492 -12.70 -29.58 12.12
C ASP A 492 -12.24 -30.40 13.34
N SER A 493 -12.15 -29.74 14.49
CA SER A 493 -11.55 -30.31 15.70
C SER A 493 -12.40 -31.43 16.34
N GLU A 494 -13.71 -31.43 16.12
CA GLU A 494 -14.63 -32.39 16.74
C GLU A 494 -14.86 -33.60 15.85
N THR A 495 -15.08 -33.37 14.55
CA THR A 495 -15.49 -34.38 13.59
C THR A 495 -14.33 -34.95 12.77
N GLY A 496 -13.19 -34.25 12.74
CA GLY A 496 -12.04 -34.56 11.87
C GLY A 496 -12.31 -34.38 10.38
N GLN A 497 -13.41 -33.70 10.01
CA GLN A 497 -13.73 -33.36 8.62
C GLN A 497 -12.87 -32.20 8.12
N GLY A 498 -12.55 -32.21 6.84
CA GLY A 498 -11.67 -31.26 6.18
C GLY A 498 -10.40 -31.94 5.70
N ILE A 499 -10.05 -31.75 4.43
CA ILE A 499 -8.76 -32.19 3.91
C ILE A 499 -7.63 -31.43 4.65
N LYS A 500 -6.61 -32.16 5.10
CA LYS A 500 -5.43 -31.58 5.77
C LYS A 500 -4.52 -30.88 4.75
N ARG A 501 -4.85 -29.64 4.41
CA ARG A 501 -4.12 -28.82 3.41
C ARG A 501 -4.12 -27.37 3.84
N LEU A 502 -3.06 -26.67 3.46
CA LEU A 502 -3.00 -25.22 3.56
C LEU A 502 -3.17 -24.62 2.16
N ALA A 503 -3.64 -23.38 2.09
CA ALA A 503 -3.69 -22.63 0.85
C ALA A 503 -2.82 -21.38 0.92
N VAL A 504 -2.41 -20.93 -0.26
CA VAL A 504 -1.73 -19.65 -0.47
C VAL A 504 -2.55 -18.86 -1.47
N VAL A 505 -2.82 -17.60 -1.16
CA VAL A 505 -3.35 -16.64 -2.13
C VAL A 505 -2.24 -15.67 -2.54
N ARG A 506 -2.18 -15.42 -3.85
CA ARG A 506 -1.55 -14.23 -4.42
C ARG A 506 -2.61 -13.40 -5.11
N LEU A 507 -2.57 -12.10 -4.88
CA LEU A 507 -3.54 -11.17 -5.41
C LEU A 507 -2.83 -9.90 -5.85
N ASP A 508 -3.27 -9.34 -6.97
CA ASP A 508 -2.71 -8.13 -7.55
C ASP A 508 -3.81 -7.18 -8.06
N VAL A 509 -3.56 -5.88 -7.98
CA VAL A 509 -4.48 -4.84 -8.49
C VAL A 509 -4.38 -4.74 -10.00
N ASP A 510 -5.52 -4.88 -10.67
CA ASP A 510 -5.59 -4.79 -12.12
C ASP A 510 -5.27 -3.36 -12.61
N ASP A 511 -4.35 -3.25 -13.57
CA ASP A 511 -3.99 -2.01 -14.26
C ASP A 511 -3.53 -0.85 -13.37
N LEU A 512 -2.97 -1.12 -12.18
CA LEU A 512 -2.59 -0.07 -11.23
C LEU A 512 -1.61 0.97 -11.84
N GLY A 513 -0.63 0.52 -12.63
CA GLY A 513 0.29 1.41 -13.33
C GLY A 513 -0.41 2.35 -14.32
N ALA A 514 -1.42 1.87 -15.05
CA ALA A 514 -2.21 2.70 -15.96
C ALA A 514 -3.14 3.65 -15.19
N ALA A 515 -3.73 3.17 -14.09
CA ALA A 515 -4.53 3.95 -13.15
C ALA A 515 -3.77 5.16 -12.60
N PHE A 516 -2.50 4.99 -12.18
CA PHE A 516 -1.65 6.10 -11.72
C PHE A 516 -1.42 7.17 -12.78
N MET A 517 -1.25 6.75 -14.04
CA MET A 517 -0.85 7.64 -15.14
C MET A 517 -2.02 8.32 -15.86
N ALA A 518 -3.22 7.75 -15.77
CA ALA A 518 -4.36 8.13 -16.59
C ALA A 518 -5.70 8.11 -15.85
N GLY A 519 -5.78 7.61 -14.62
CA GLY A 519 -7.05 7.44 -13.90
C GLY A 519 -7.87 8.72 -13.79
N PHE A 520 -7.22 9.87 -13.64
CA PHE A 520 -7.86 11.19 -13.54
C PHE A 520 -7.92 11.95 -14.87
N SER A 521 -7.54 11.31 -15.98
CA SER A 521 -7.45 11.97 -17.29
C SER A 521 -8.74 11.91 -18.12
N TYR A 522 -9.66 11.02 -17.76
CA TYR A 522 -10.85 10.72 -18.56
C TYR A 522 -11.93 11.80 -18.49
N GLN A 523 -12.05 12.50 -17.36
CA GLN A 523 -13.09 13.52 -17.13
C GLN A 523 -12.56 14.93 -17.40
N ASP A 524 -13.44 15.82 -17.87
CA ASP A 524 -13.19 17.25 -18.07
C ASP A 524 -11.86 17.56 -18.80
N SER A 525 -11.59 16.84 -19.89
CA SER A 525 -10.37 16.99 -20.71
C SER A 525 -9.06 16.79 -19.93
N GLY A 526 -9.09 15.96 -18.89
CA GLY A 526 -7.93 15.59 -18.09
C GLY A 526 -7.45 16.65 -17.11
N LYS A 527 -8.26 17.68 -16.83
CA LYS A 527 -7.92 18.73 -15.86
C LYS A 527 -7.70 18.18 -14.44
N TYR A 528 -8.28 17.02 -14.11
CA TYR A 528 -8.13 16.43 -12.79
C TYR A 528 -6.79 15.70 -12.61
N ASN A 529 -6.02 15.48 -13.68
CA ASN A 529 -4.76 14.75 -13.62
C ASN A 529 -3.62 15.59 -13.02
N THR A 530 -3.63 15.71 -11.69
CA THR A 530 -2.69 16.53 -10.90
C THR A 530 -1.84 15.66 -9.98
N LEU A 531 -0.67 16.17 -9.60
CA LEU A 531 0.22 15.47 -8.66
C LEU A 531 -0.43 15.24 -7.29
N ALA A 532 -1.24 16.19 -6.82
CA ALA A 532 -1.97 16.07 -5.56
C ALA A 532 -2.96 14.90 -5.56
N ARG A 533 -3.66 14.65 -6.67
CA ARG A 533 -4.53 13.48 -6.79
C ARG A 533 -3.75 12.19 -6.84
N SER A 534 -2.65 12.14 -7.57
CA SER A 534 -1.80 10.94 -7.61
C SER A 534 -1.19 10.63 -6.25
N ALA A 535 -0.80 11.64 -5.47
CA ALA A 535 -0.33 11.47 -4.10
C ALA A 535 -1.46 10.98 -3.17
N THR A 536 -2.65 11.58 -3.24
CA THR A 536 -3.84 11.14 -2.49
C THR A 536 -4.19 9.69 -2.84
N PHE A 537 -4.22 9.35 -4.12
CA PHE A 537 -4.49 7.99 -4.60
C PHE A 537 -3.45 6.97 -4.10
N SER A 538 -2.15 7.31 -4.17
CA SER A 538 -1.06 6.48 -3.63
C SER A 538 -1.25 6.18 -2.14
N ARG A 539 -1.54 7.23 -1.35
CA ARG A 539 -1.78 7.12 0.09
C ARG A 539 -3.02 6.27 0.39
N SER A 540 -4.11 6.51 -0.33
CA SER A 540 -5.34 5.74 -0.23
C SER A 540 -5.10 4.25 -0.49
N MET A 541 -4.33 3.89 -1.52
CA MET A 541 -3.95 2.49 -1.79
C MET A 541 -3.09 1.90 -0.68
N SER A 542 -2.10 2.66 -0.21
CA SER A 542 -1.25 2.26 0.92
C SER A 542 -2.10 1.96 2.17
N LEU A 543 -3.08 2.81 2.49
CA LEU A 543 -3.98 2.61 3.62
C LEU A 543 -4.80 1.31 3.49
N PHE A 544 -5.33 1.03 2.30
CA PHE A 544 -6.10 -0.19 2.05
C PHE A 544 -5.25 -1.46 2.24
N PHE A 545 -4.08 -1.52 1.59
CA PHE A 545 -3.24 -2.73 1.57
C PHE A 545 -2.31 -2.90 2.77
N LYS A 546 -2.01 -1.84 3.54
CA LYS A 546 -1.13 -1.94 4.72
C LYS A 546 -1.90 -1.87 6.05
N VAL A 547 -3.05 -1.20 6.10
CA VAL A 547 -3.82 -1.04 7.33
C VAL A 547 -5.10 -1.88 7.30
N TYR A 548 -6.01 -1.62 6.36
CA TYR A 548 -7.32 -2.28 6.35
C TYR A 548 -7.26 -3.78 6.10
N ILE A 549 -6.23 -4.25 5.38
CA ILE A 549 -6.03 -5.69 5.15
C ILE A 549 -5.94 -6.50 6.44
N ASN A 550 -5.34 -5.93 7.50
CA ASN A 550 -5.22 -6.60 8.81
C ASN A 550 -6.59 -6.81 9.45
N GLN A 551 -7.50 -5.84 9.26
CA GLN A 551 -8.87 -5.93 9.75
C GLN A 551 -9.66 -7.00 8.99
N PHE A 552 -9.48 -7.10 7.67
CA PHE A 552 -10.13 -8.12 6.85
C PHE A 552 -9.66 -9.54 7.16
N ALA A 553 -8.42 -9.68 7.64
CA ALA A 553 -7.84 -10.94 8.09
C ALA A 553 -8.23 -11.33 9.52
N LYS A 554 -8.80 -10.41 10.31
CA LYS A 554 -9.18 -10.67 11.71
C LYS A 554 -10.08 -11.92 11.81
N GLU A 555 -9.81 -12.74 12.82
CA GLU A 555 -10.47 -14.03 13.13
C GLU A 555 -10.27 -15.17 12.11
N LYS A 556 -9.63 -14.92 10.97
CA LYS A 556 -9.35 -15.94 9.95
C LYS A 556 -8.04 -16.66 10.26
N LYS A 557 -7.98 -17.98 10.09
CA LYS A 557 -6.76 -18.78 10.36
C LYS A 557 -5.75 -18.65 9.23
N LEU A 558 -5.17 -17.46 9.09
CA LEU A 558 -4.17 -17.13 8.08
C LEU A 558 -3.08 -16.20 8.62
N SER A 559 -2.02 -16.04 7.85
CA SER A 559 -0.98 -15.04 8.04
C SER A 559 -0.80 -14.25 6.75
N ILE A 560 -0.79 -12.92 6.87
CA ILE A 560 -0.33 -12.02 5.81
C ILE A 560 1.19 -11.99 5.90
N ILE A 561 1.84 -12.42 4.82
CA ILE A 561 3.29 -12.44 4.73
C ILE A 561 3.80 -11.15 4.13
N TYR A 562 3.12 -10.69 3.08
CA TYR A 562 3.46 -9.49 2.34
C TYR A 562 2.15 -8.84 1.88
N ALA A 563 2.04 -7.53 2.06
CA ALA A 563 0.95 -6.73 1.52
C ALA A 563 1.46 -5.29 1.32
N GLY A 564 1.67 -4.90 0.08
CA GLY A 564 2.26 -3.61 -0.23
C GLY A 564 2.18 -3.26 -1.72
N GLY A 565 1.82 -2.00 -2.00
CA GLY A 565 1.59 -1.54 -3.37
C GLY A 565 0.29 -2.12 -3.93
N ASP A 566 0.44 -3.06 -4.86
CA ASP A 566 -0.59 -3.83 -5.56
C ASP A 566 -0.64 -5.32 -5.16
N ASP A 567 0.46 -5.89 -4.66
CA ASP A 567 0.59 -7.34 -4.45
C ASP A 567 0.33 -7.75 -2.98
N VAL A 568 -0.39 -8.85 -2.81
CA VAL A 568 -0.71 -9.47 -1.52
C VAL A 568 -0.37 -10.95 -1.57
N PHE A 569 0.40 -11.41 -0.58
CA PHE A 569 0.69 -12.81 -0.34
C PHE A 569 0.23 -13.21 1.06
N ALA A 570 -0.72 -14.14 1.14
CA ALA A 570 -1.21 -14.70 2.40
C ALA A 570 -1.26 -16.23 2.36
N ILE A 571 -1.06 -16.84 3.52
CA ILE A 571 -0.99 -18.30 3.71
C ILE A 571 -1.83 -18.69 4.92
N GLY A 572 -2.62 -19.76 4.81
CA GLY A 572 -3.57 -20.11 5.88
C GLY A 572 -4.30 -21.42 5.66
N SER A 573 -5.31 -21.66 6.49
CA SER A 573 -6.30 -22.71 6.25
C SER A 573 -6.98 -22.44 4.90
N TRP A 574 -7.25 -23.48 4.12
CA TRP A 574 -7.72 -23.27 2.75
C TRP A 574 -9.12 -22.64 2.70
N GLN A 575 -9.98 -22.91 3.69
CA GLN A 575 -11.30 -22.30 3.80
C GLN A 575 -11.18 -20.79 4.08
N ASP A 576 -10.36 -20.42 5.06
CA ASP A 576 -10.17 -19.03 5.46
C ASP A 576 -9.49 -18.20 4.38
N ILE A 577 -8.60 -18.81 3.58
CA ILE A 577 -7.96 -18.13 2.45
C ILE A 577 -8.97 -17.80 1.35
N ILE A 578 -9.92 -18.70 1.04
CA ILE A 578 -11.00 -18.41 0.08
C ILE A 578 -11.88 -17.28 0.62
N GLU A 579 -12.31 -17.36 1.88
CA GLU A 579 -13.16 -16.34 2.50
C GLU A 579 -12.45 -14.98 2.58
N PHE A 580 -11.18 -14.96 2.98
CA PHE A 580 -10.36 -13.76 2.99
C PHE A 580 -10.25 -13.12 1.61
N THR A 581 -10.01 -13.92 0.57
CA THR A 581 -9.89 -13.42 -0.81
C THR A 581 -11.20 -12.77 -1.29
N ILE A 582 -12.34 -13.41 -1.00
CA ILE A 582 -13.67 -12.85 -1.31
C ILE A 582 -13.90 -11.55 -0.53
N CYS A 583 -13.62 -11.56 0.78
CA CYS A 583 -13.78 -10.41 1.66
C CYS A 583 -12.93 -9.22 1.19
N LEU A 584 -11.66 -9.45 0.88
CA LEU A 584 -10.72 -8.44 0.41
C LEU A 584 -11.20 -7.82 -0.91
N ARG A 585 -11.59 -8.65 -1.90
CA ARG A 585 -12.11 -8.16 -3.19
C ARG A 585 -13.40 -7.35 -3.02
N GLN A 586 -14.37 -7.82 -2.25
CA GLN A 586 -15.64 -7.11 -2.05
C GLN A 586 -15.43 -5.76 -1.36
N ASN A 587 -14.58 -5.70 -0.34
CA ASN A 587 -14.23 -4.44 0.31
C ASN A 587 -13.46 -3.51 -0.64
N PHE A 588 -12.60 -4.03 -1.52
CA PHE A 588 -11.88 -3.23 -2.51
C PHE A 588 -12.82 -2.64 -3.57
N ILE A 589 -13.76 -3.41 -4.11
CA ILE A 589 -14.77 -2.91 -5.05
C ILE A 589 -15.63 -1.83 -4.38
N LYS A 590 -16.11 -2.07 -3.16
CA LYS A 590 -16.86 -1.08 -2.39
C LYS A 590 -16.04 0.19 -2.17
N TRP A 591 -14.78 0.05 -1.77
CA TRP A 591 -13.89 1.17 -1.48
C TRP A 591 -13.55 1.98 -2.73
N THR A 592 -13.28 1.35 -3.87
CA THR A 592 -12.94 2.02 -5.14
C THR A 592 -14.14 2.45 -5.99
N ASN A 593 -15.37 2.18 -5.52
CA ASN A 593 -16.60 2.37 -6.31
C ASN A 593 -16.65 1.51 -7.60
N GLY A 594 -16.04 0.33 -7.58
CA GLY A 594 -15.92 -0.55 -8.74
C GLY A 594 -15.06 0.03 -9.87
N LYS A 595 -14.21 1.02 -9.59
CA LYS A 595 -13.32 1.65 -10.58
C LYS A 595 -12.03 0.88 -10.81
N LEU A 596 -11.68 0.01 -9.88
CA LEU A 596 -10.52 -0.85 -9.95
C LEU A 596 -10.93 -2.25 -9.49
N THR A 597 -10.25 -3.25 -10.02
CA THR A 597 -10.51 -4.66 -9.76
C THR A 597 -9.24 -5.36 -9.31
N LEU A 598 -9.37 -6.60 -8.86
CA LEU A 598 -8.27 -7.45 -8.40
C LEU A 598 -8.31 -8.76 -9.18
N SER A 599 -7.14 -9.33 -9.44
CA SER A 599 -7.01 -10.70 -9.93
C SER A 599 -6.28 -11.56 -8.89
N ALA A 600 -6.75 -12.80 -8.66
CA ALA A 600 -6.21 -13.66 -7.62
C ALA A 600 -5.98 -15.11 -8.07
N GLY A 601 -4.87 -15.69 -7.58
CA GLY A 601 -4.59 -17.12 -7.66
C GLY A 601 -4.62 -17.74 -6.27
N ILE A 602 -5.31 -18.88 -6.10
CA ILE A 602 -5.31 -19.64 -4.85
C ILE A 602 -4.71 -21.03 -5.09
N GLY A 603 -3.51 -21.28 -4.59
CA GLY A 603 -2.88 -22.61 -4.63
C GLY A 603 -3.20 -23.43 -3.37
N LEU A 604 -3.32 -24.75 -3.52
CA LEU A 604 -3.63 -25.69 -2.42
C LEU A 604 -2.51 -26.73 -2.27
N PHE A 605 -1.95 -26.86 -1.07
CA PHE A 605 -0.70 -27.60 -0.87
C PHE A 605 -0.70 -28.52 0.36
N PRO A 606 0.00 -29.67 0.29
CA PRO A 606 0.36 -30.46 1.46
C PRO A 606 1.22 -29.69 2.47
N ASP A 607 1.16 -30.09 3.75
CA ASP A 607 1.79 -29.45 4.90
C ASP A 607 3.31 -29.23 4.77
N LYS A 608 4.02 -30.14 4.12
CA LYS A 608 5.49 -30.12 3.98
C LYS A 608 6.00 -29.49 2.68
N THR A 609 5.11 -28.93 1.87
CA THR A 609 5.52 -28.32 0.59
C THR A 609 6.43 -27.12 0.87
N PRO A 610 7.54 -26.92 0.12
CA PRO A 610 8.37 -25.73 0.27
C PRO A 610 7.63 -24.45 -0.11
N VAL A 611 7.85 -23.36 0.62
CA VAL A 611 7.19 -22.06 0.36
C VAL A 611 7.53 -21.51 -1.03
N SER A 612 8.77 -21.69 -1.50
CA SER A 612 9.19 -21.29 -2.85
C SER A 612 8.28 -21.88 -3.93
N LEU A 613 8.01 -23.18 -3.83
CA LEU A 613 7.12 -23.89 -4.76
C LEU A 613 5.68 -23.40 -4.63
N MET A 614 5.19 -23.16 -3.40
CA MET A 614 3.85 -22.61 -3.20
C MET A 614 3.70 -21.24 -3.87
N ALA A 615 4.69 -20.37 -3.72
CA ALA A 615 4.67 -19.02 -4.27
C ALA A 615 4.76 -19.00 -5.80
N GLU A 616 5.55 -19.89 -6.39
CA GLU A 616 5.68 -20.07 -7.83
C GLU A 616 4.38 -20.59 -8.44
N GLU A 617 3.83 -21.68 -7.92
CA GLU A 617 2.60 -22.29 -8.44
C GLU A 617 1.40 -21.38 -8.28
N THR A 618 1.24 -20.72 -7.12
CA THR A 618 0.18 -19.73 -6.93
C THR A 618 0.37 -18.51 -7.84
N GLY A 619 1.61 -18.11 -8.15
CA GLY A 619 1.87 -17.01 -9.10
C GLY A 619 1.43 -17.36 -10.52
N LYS A 620 1.58 -18.63 -10.93
CA LYS A 620 1.04 -19.12 -12.22
C LYS A 620 -0.49 -19.08 -12.27
N LEU A 621 -1.17 -19.26 -11.14
CA LEU A 621 -2.63 -19.16 -11.03
C LEU A 621 -3.09 -17.70 -11.06
N GLU A 622 -2.39 -16.79 -10.37
CA GLU A 622 -2.64 -15.35 -10.43
C GLU A 622 -2.47 -14.82 -11.87
N GLY A 623 -1.42 -15.25 -12.57
CA GLY A 623 -1.24 -14.95 -14.00
C GLY A 623 -2.39 -15.48 -14.88
N ALA A 624 -2.85 -16.70 -14.64
CA ALA A 624 -4.00 -17.25 -15.36
C ALA A 624 -5.30 -16.47 -15.12
N ALA A 625 -5.49 -15.94 -13.90
CA ALA A 625 -6.60 -15.05 -13.60
C ALA A 625 -6.50 -13.73 -14.37
N LYS A 626 -5.31 -13.12 -14.42
CA LYS A 626 -5.07 -11.90 -15.22
C LYS A 626 -5.31 -12.11 -16.71
N ASP A 627 -4.89 -13.26 -17.24
CA ASP A 627 -5.08 -13.66 -18.64
C ASP A 627 -6.57 -13.87 -19.00
N ASN A 628 -7.44 -14.08 -18.00
CA ASN A 628 -8.89 -14.21 -18.18
C ASN A 628 -9.60 -12.84 -18.17
N ASP A 629 -9.07 -11.87 -18.91
CA ASP A 629 -9.54 -10.48 -18.97
C ASP A 629 -9.65 -9.81 -17.58
N LYS A 630 -8.76 -10.15 -16.63
CA LYS A 630 -8.70 -9.56 -15.27
C LYS A 630 -10.00 -9.74 -14.45
N ASP A 631 -10.11 -9.13 -13.26
CA ASP A 631 -11.22 -9.31 -12.31
C ASP A 631 -11.64 -10.79 -12.15
N SER A 632 -10.64 -11.64 -12.01
CA SER A 632 -10.80 -13.09 -12.05
C SER A 632 -10.11 -13.78 -10.89
N ILE A 633 -10.54 -15.00 -10.62
CA ILE A 633 -9.97 -15.87 -9.61
C ILE A 633 -9.68 -17.25 -10.22
N SER A 634 -8.47 -17.76 -9.99
CA SER A 634 -8.04 -19.10 -10.39
C SER A 634 -7.79 -19.96 -9.15
N LEU A 635 -8.63 -20.97 -8.91
CA LEU A 635 -8.53 -21.86 -7.74
C LEU A 635 -7.87 -23.19 -8.10
N PHE A 636 -6.79 -23.53 -7.41
CA PHE A 636 -6.08 -24.82 -7.40
C PHE A 636 -5.39 -25.20 -8.73
N GLU A 637 -6.09 -25.06 -9.84
CA GLU A 637 -5.63 -25.36 -11.19
C GLU A 637 -6.10 -24.27 -12.16
N LYS A 638 -5.32 -23.99 -13.21
CA LYS A 638 -5.68 -22.99 -14.23
C LYS A 638 -7.02 -23.27 -14.91
N ALA A 639 -7.40 -24.54 -15.00
CA ALA A 639 -8.68 -24.98 -15.54
C ALA A 639 -9.87 -24.40 -14.76
N TYR A 640 -9.70 -24.06 -13.48
CA TYR A 640 -10.72 -23.50 -12.59
C TYR A 640 -10.61 -21.98 -12.43
N THR A 641 -10.30 -21.28 -13.54
CA THR A 641 -10.35 -19.82 -13.62
C THR A 641 -11.75 -19.32 -13.95
N LEU A 642 -12.30 -18.40 -13.15
CA LEU A 642 -13.61 -17.78 -13.34
C LEU A 642 -13.53 -16.27 -13.07
N LYS A 643 -14.52 -15.50 -13.54
CA LYS A 643 -14.71 -14.12 -13.06
C LYS A 643 -15.03 -14.14 -11.56
N PHE A 644 -14.61 -13.11 -10.83
CA PHE A 644 -14.81 -13.04 -9.38
C PHE A 644 -16.28 -13.13 -8.98
N ASP A 645 -17.14 -12.32 -9.60
CA ASP A 645 -18.58 -12.31 -9.30
C ASP A 645 -19.23 -13.66 -9.66
N GLN A 646 -18.81 -14.27 -10.77
CA GLN A 646 -19.26 -15.60 -11.16
C GLN A 646 -18.90 -16.66 -10.11
N PHE A 647 -17.67 -16.64 -9.59
CA PHE A 647 -17.27 -17.54 -8.51
C PHE A 647 -18.06 -17.26 -7.22
N ILE A 648 -18.19 -16.01 -6.81
CA ILE A 648 -18.85 -15.64 -5.55
C ILE A 648 -20.34 -16.00 -5.59
N ASP A 649 -21.06 -15.57 -6.62
CA ASP A 649 -22.51 -15.68 -6.70
C ASP A 649 -22.95 -17.08 -7.12
N ASN A 650 -22.35 -17.62 -8.19
CA ASN A 650 -22.80 -18.88 -8.77
C ASN A 650 -22.20 -20.10 -8.07
N VAL A 651 -20.93 -20.04 -7.66
CA VAL A 651 -20.23 -21.18 -7.03
C VAL A 651 -20.38 -21.12 -5.51
N TYR A 652 -19.81 -20.10 -4.86
CA TYR A 652 -19.64 -20.06 -3.40
C TYR A 652 -20.96 -19.85 -2.65
N ASN A 653 -21.76 -18.85 -3.05
CA ASN A 653 -23.06 -18.54 -2.45
C ASN A 653 -24.23 -19.28 -3.11
N GLY A 654 -24.05 -19.78 -4.33
CA GLY A 654 -25.04 -20.52 -5.12
C GLY A 654 -24.90 -22.03 -4.97
N LYS A 655 -24.27 -22.67 -5.96
CA LYS A 655 -24.22 -24.14 -6.11
C LYS A 655 -23.65 -24.84 -4.87
N LEU A 656 -22.57 -24.32 -4.27
CA LEU A 656 -21.96 -24.91 -3.06
C LEU A 656 -22.93 -24.90 -1.88
N LYS A 657 -23.70 -23.83 -1.70
CA LYS A 657 -24.73 -23.74 -0.64
C LYS A 657 -25.82 -24.79 -0.84
N SER A 658 -26.31 -24.95 -2.07
CA SER A 658 -27.30 -25.99 -2.40
C SER A 658 -26.76 -27.40 -2.18
N ILE A 659 -25.50 -27.66 -2.57
CA ILE A 659 -24.82 -28.95 -2.36
C ILE A 659 -24.67 -29.22 -0.87
N ARG A 660 -24.13 -28.27 -0.07
CA ARG A 660 -23.99 -28.40 1.39
C ARG A 660 -25.33 -28.71 2.06
N TYR A 661 -26.39 -27.98 1.69
CA TYR A 661 -27.73 -28.21 2.23
C TYR A 661 -28.22 -29.63 1.95
N TYR A 662 -28.18 -30.07 0.68
CA TYR A 662 -28.67 -31.38 0.29
C TYR A 662 -27.94 -32.52 1.01
N PHE A 663 -26.60 -32.48 1.01
CA PHE A 663 -25.81 -33.57 1.57
C PHE A 663 -25.76 -33.58 3.10
N ASN A 664 -25.93 -32.45 3.79
CA ASN A 664 -26.02 -32.44 5.26
C ASN A 664 -27.29 -33.11 5.80
N ILE A 665 -28.36 -33.15 5.00
CA ILE A 665 -29.64 -33.79 5.36
C ILE A 665 -29.62 -35.29 4.99
N GLN A 666 -28.69 -35.73 4.14
CA GLN A 666 -28.61 -37.08 3.59
C GLN A 666 -27.49 -37.91 4.25
N ASP A 667 -27.84 -38.63 5.33
CA ASP A 667 -26.90 -39.49 6.06
C ASP A 667 -26.52 -40.79 5.29
N GLU A 668 -27.31 -41.20 4.30
CA GLU A 668 -27.13 -42.47 3.58
C GLU A 668 -26.21 -42.36 2.34
N ARG A 669 -25.94 -41.15 1.84
CA ARG A 669 -25.31 -40.94 0.54
C ARG A 669 -23.88 -40.44 0.71
N GLY A 670 -22.96 -41.40 0.72
CA GLY A 670 -21.54 -41.15 0.95
C GLY A 670 -20.80 -40.49 -0.22
N LYS A 671 -19.52 -40.19 0.05
CA LYS A 671 -18.53 -39.56 -0.85
C LYS A 671 -18.48 -40.14 -2.27
N SER A 672 -18.76 -41.44 -2.42
CA SER A 672 -18.79 -42.13 -3.72
C SER A 672 -19.79 -41.53 -4.70
N PHE A 673 -20.93 -41.02 -4.22
CA PHE A 673 -21.90 -40.34 -5.07
C PHE A 673 -21.31 -39.06 -5.66
N VAL A 674 -20.68 -38.23 -4.82
CA VAL A 674 -20.07 -36.96 -5.23
C VAL A 674 -18.95 -37.19 -6.25
N TYR A 675 -18.07 -38.17 -6.02
CA TYR A 675 -17.01 -38.52 -6.99
C TYR A 675 -17.58 -38.91 -8.36
N ARG A 676 -18.69 -39.66 -8.39
CA ARG A 676 -19.34 -40.05 -9.64
C ARG A 676 -19.94 -38.85 -10.38
N LEU A 677 -20.49 -37.87 -9.66
CA LEU A 677 -20.95 -36.62 -10.27
C LEU A 677 -19.81 -35.83 -10.90
N ILE A 678 -18.66 -35.72 -10.21
CA ILE A 678 -17.45 -35.07 -10.74
C ILE A 678 -16.93 -35.80 -11.99
N GLU A 679 -16.88 -37.13 -11.97
CA GLU A 679 -16.44 -37.94 -13.13
C GLU A 679 -17.35 -37.70 -14.35
N LEU A 680 -18.66 -37.62 -14.14
CA LEU A 680 -19.62 -37.34 -15.21
C LEU A 680 -19.48 -35.91 -15.78
N LEU A 681 -19.14 -34.93 -14.93
CA LEU A 681 -18.89 -33.54 -15.37
C LEU A 681 -17.62 -33.45 -16.22
N ARG A 682 -16.53 -34.09 -15.78
CA ARG A 682 -15.24 -34.10 -16.49
C ARG A 682 -15.30 -34.81 -17.84
N ASN A 683 -16.12 -35.86 -17.93
CA ASN A 683 -16.33 -36.63 -19.15
C ASN A 683 -17.64 -36.24 -19.85
N TYR A 684 -17.95 -34.95 -19.97
CA TYR A 684 -19.21 -34.53 -20.60
C TYR A 684 -19.32 -35.00 -22.07
N ASP A 685 -20.34 -35.82 -22.35
CA ASP A 685 -20.71 -36.22 -23.71
C ASP A 685 -22.21 -36.58 -23.79
N ARG A 686 -22.74 -36.78 -25.01
CA ARG A 686 -24.15 -37.14 -25.23
C ARG A 686 -24.59 -38.42 -24.50
N MET A 687 -23.68 -39.38 -24.34
CA MET A 687 -23.96 -40.66 -23.68
C MET A 687 -23.99 -40.50 -22.16
N ASN A 688 -23.14 -39.64 -21.59
CA ASN A 688 -23.06 -39.35 -20.17
C ASN A 688 -24.22 -38.48 -19.67
N ILE A 689 -24.88 -37.69 -20.54
CA ILE A 689 -26.18 -37.06 -20.23
C ILE A 689 -27.23 -38.14 -19.88
N ALA A 690 -27.37 -39.16 -20.74
CA ALA A 690 -28.33 -40.24 -20.51
C ALA A 690 -27.95 -41.08 -19.27
N ARG A 691 -26.65 -41.33 -19.06
CA ARG A 691 -26.15 -42.03 -17.87
C ARG A 691 -26.40 -41.25 -16.59
N LEU A 692 -26.23 -39.93 -16.60
CA LEU A 692 -26.53 -39.08 -15.45
C LEU A 692 -28.02 -39.12 -15.14
N ALA A 693 -28.89 -38.95 -16.14
CA ALA A 693 -30.34 -39.02 -15.97
C ALA A 693 -30.74 -40.36 -15.35
N TYR A 694 -30.28 -41.48 -15.93
CA TYR A 694 -30.53 -42.82 -15.40
C TYR A 694 -30.00 -43.00 -13.97
N TYR A 695 -28.79 -42.52 -13.69
CA TYR A 695 -28.18 -42.64 -12.37
C TYR A 695 -28.93 -41.86 -11.31
N LEU A 696 -29.32 -40.61 -11.59
CA LEU A 696 -30.09 -39.78 -10.67
C LEU A 696 -31.50 -40.35 -10.46
N THR A 697 -32.21 -40.79 -11.50
CA THR A 697 -33.54 -41.40 -11.35
C THR A 697 -33.48 -42.69 -10.52
N ARG A 698 -32.46 -43.54 -10.73
CA ARG A 698 -32.27 -44.74 -9.92
C ARG A 698 -31.99 -44.42 -8.46
N LEU A 699 -31.25 -43.35 -8.19
CA LEU A 699 -31.04 -42.86 -6.82
C LEU A 699 -32.33 -42.30 -6.23
N GLU A 700 -33.20 -41.64 -7.01
CA GLU A 700 -34.51 -41.13 -6.55
C GLU A 700 -35.42 -42.25 -6.05
N ASP A 701 -35.43 -43.37 -6.76
CA ASP A 701 -36.22 -44.54 -6.39
C ASP A 701 -35.69 -45.22 -5.11
N GLN A 702 -34.40 -45.04 -4.82
CA GLN A 702 -33.75 -45.54 -3.61
C GLN A 702 -33.81 -44.55 -2.44
N THR A 703 -34.27 -43.30 -2.64
CA THR A 703 -34.43 -42.32 -1.55
C THR A 703 -35.63 -42.67 -0.68
N SER A 704 -35.47 -42.56 0.63
CA SER A 704 -36.59 -42.68 1.59
C SER A 704 -37.69 -41.65 1.30
N LYS A 705 -38.96 -42.00 1.58
CA LYS A 705 -40.12 -41.16 1.19
C LYS A 705 -40.09 -39.76 1.82
N ASP A 706 -39.53 -39.65 3.01
CA ASP A 706 -39.33 -38.45 3.81
C ASP A 706 -38.23 -37.51 3.28
N LYS A 707 -37.36 -37.98 2.37
CA LYS A 707 -36.27 -37.18 1.78
C LYS A 707 -36.34 -37.08 0.25
N LYS A 708 -37.45 -37.53 -0.34
CA LYS A 708 -37.60 -37.71 -1.79
C LYS A 708 -37.85 -36.39 -2.51
N GLU A 709 -38.50 -35.44 -1.86
CA GLU A 709 -38.79 -34.11 -2.43
C GLU A 709 -37.50 -33.29 -2.56
N GLU A 710 -36.67 -33.26 -1.51
CA GLU A 710 -35.37 -32.59 -1.49
C GLU A 710 -34.40 -33.21 -2.52
N PHE A 711 -34.45 -34.53 -2.70
CA PHE A 711 -33.64 -35.16 -3.75
C PHE A 711 -34.14 -34.81 -5.15
N LYS A 712 -35.45 -34.71 -5.35
CA LYS A 712 -36.01 -34.31 -6.63
C LYS A 712 -35.59 -32.88 -6.98
N GLU A 713 -35.62 -31.96 -6.02
CA GLU A 713 -35.10 -30.60 -6.19
C GLU A 713 -33.62 -30.59 -6.54
N PHE A 714 -32.78 -31.32 -5.80
CA PHE A 714 -31.35 -31.42 -6.09
C PHE A 714 -31.08 -32.03 -7.47
N LYS A 715 -31.81 -33.09 -7.84
CA LYS A 715 -31.71 -33.76 -9.15
C LYS A 715 -32.03 -32.77 -10.27
N ASP A 716 -33.15 -32.06 -10.17
CA ASP A 716 -33.60 -31.14 -11.21
C ASP A 716 -32.62 -29.96 -11.34
N LEU A 717 -32.12 -29.43 -10.21
CA LEU A 717 -31.05 -28.43 -10.18
C LEU A 717 -29.77 -28.94 -10.83
N PHE A 718 -29.23 -30.07 -10.39
CA PHE A 718 -27.97 -30.61 -10.90
C PHE A 718 -28.06 -30.98 -12.38
N PHE A 719 -29.18 -31.54 -12.81
CA PHE A 719 -29.41 -31.87 -14.22
C PHE A 719 -29.46 -30.61 -15.09
N SER A 720 -30.04 -29.52 -14.58
CA SER A 720 -30.00 -28.22 -15.27
C SER A 720 -28.57 -27.70 -15.42
N TRP A 721 -27.75 -27.77 -14.35
CA TRP A 721 -26.33 -27.36 -14.42
C TRP A 721 -25.53 -28.22 -15.39
N TYR A 722 -25.80 -29.52 -15.43
CA TYR A 722 -25.10 -30.46 -16.32
C TYR A 722 -25.42 -30.23 -17.80
N THR A 723 -26.68 -29.94 -18.10
CA THR A 723 -27.18 -29.70 -19.47
C THR A 723 -27.03 -28.26 -19.93
N GLY A 724 -26.65 -27.35 -19.04
CA GLY A 724 -26.36 -25.95 -19.32
C GLY A 724 -25.07 -25.72 -20.12
N SER A 725 -24.52 -24.52 -19.96
CA SER A 725 -23.27 -24.10 -20.61
C SER A 725 -22.03 -24.79 -20.03
N ASP A 726 -20.89 -24.72 -20.75
CA ASP A 726 -19.59 -25.19 -20.22
C ASP A 726 -19.22 -24.48 -18.91
N ASN A 727 -19.58 -23.21 -18.78
CA ASN A 727 -19.37 -22.44 -17.54
C ASN A 727 -20.21 -22.99 -16.39
N GLU A 728 -21.48 -23.30 -16.59
CA GLU A 728 -22.33 -23.86 -15.52
C GLU A 728 -21.85 -25.25 -15.06
N ARG A 729 -21.36 -26.07 -16.01
CA ARG A 729 -20.73 -27.36 -15.69
C ARG A 729 -19.47 -27.16 -14.86
N LYS A 730 -18.60 -26.24 -15.26
CA LYS A 730 -17.36 -25.90 -14.54
C LYS A 730 -17.63 -25.36 -13.14
N GLU A 731 -18.62 -24.48 -12.99
CA GLU A 731 -19.07 -23.98 -11.69
C GLU A 731 -19.57 -25.11 -10.78
N ALA A 732 -20.34 -26.06 -11.33
CA ALA A 732 -20.82 -27.23 -10.60
C ALA A 732 -19.68 -28.16 -10.19
N GLU A 733 -18.67 -28.36 -11.06
CA GLU A 733 -17.48 -29.15 -10.75
C GLU A 733 -16.70 -28.53 -9.58
N ILE A 734 -16.44 -27.23 -9.61
CA ILE A 734 -15.73 -26.51 -8.55
C ILE A 734 -16.52 -26.60 -7.24
N ALA A 735 -17.84 -26.40 -7.26
CA ALA A 735 -18.67 -26.50 -6.07
C ALA A 735 -18.64 -27.91 -5.45
N LEU A 736 -18.70 -28.97 -6.25
CA LEU A 736 -18.56 -30.34 -5.75
C LEU A 736 -17.16 -30.62 -5.22
N LEU A 737 -16.12 -30.08 -5.86
CA LEU A 737 -14.73 -30.23 -5.41
C LEU A 737 -14.51 -29.61 -4.02
N LEU A 738 -14.98 -28.37 -3.82
CA LEU A 738 -14.94 -27.68 -2.53
C LEU A 738 -15.69 -28.48 -1.47
N TYR A 739 -16.91 -28.94 -1.79
CA TYR A 739 -17.69 -29.76 -0.87
C TYR A 739 -16.98 -31.07 -0.46
N ILE A 740 -16.38 -31.80 -1.42
CA ILE A 740 -15.59 -33.02 -1.10
C ILE A 740 -14.45 -32.69 -0.15
N TYR A 741 -13.76 -31.57 -0.35
CA TYR A 741 -12.65 -31.15 0.50
C TYR A 741 -13.09 -30.79 1.92
N GLU A 742 -14.31 -30.27 2.10
CA GLU A 742 -14.89 -30.00 3.42
C GLU A 742 -15.18 -31.27 4.21
N ILE A 743 -15.71 -32.31 3.57
CA ILE A 743 -16.15 -33.53 4.27
C ILE A 743 -15.11 -34.65 4.30
N ARG A 744 -13.97 -34.47 3.62
CA ARG A 744 -12.90 -35.47 3.59
C ARG A 744 -12.35 -35.65 5.00
N LYS A 745 -12.20 -36.91 5.42
CA LYS A 745 -11.48 -37.27 6.64
C LYS A 745 -10.21 -37.93 6.14
N ASP A 746 -9.05 -37.45 6.58
CA ASP A 746 -7.81 -38.15 6.29
C ASP A 746 -7.75 -39.36 7.22
N SER A 747 -7.71 -40.55 6.61
CA SER A 747 -7.73 -41.86 7.29
C SER A 747 -6.51 -42.08 8.18
#